data_AF-A0A847SCL3-F1
#
_entry.id   AF-A0A847SCL3-F1
#
_cell.length_a   1.000
_cell.length_b   1.000
_cell.length_c   1.000
_cell.angle_alpha   90.00
_cell.angle_beta   90.00
_cell.angle_gamma   90.00
#
_symmetry.space_group_name_H-M   'P 1'
#
loop_
_entity.id
_entity.type
_entity.pdbx_description
1 polymer ?
#
loop_
_entity_poly.entity_id
_entity_poly.type
_entity_poly.pdbx_seq_one_letter_code
_entity_poly.pdbx_strand_id
1 'polypeptide(L)'
;MNEHFYAFIDFGRRIASERGVNWDVRLLTDGTAVPEEAWNITQFVGDSPPPVHWVRDFGLDAKALLVLNERRKQQDLPALPKTSLSPGWLDLLKAVIVEQLFYRKNSTGHVIGNVVRPLRVLATVVDGREPWELRVDDVVGAFELAKGLQASGKLADLILGLVKTLIDANHIADIGPIAPALSMKRHGVRGKRARYTKSMDELRSDLEERKRAEKLPDRRAFWELVRIVFTEQPRSILDLLRFTQTKIMLLCGLRAGEACLLPADWKRVREYYDTSGRAAGELGGYSTAMMLRYFAEKQQTPNSDSVALFETAQYVPSMFEAALTETLSEVARITQPLRETLRRQVEEKRILPWFRRDQLVSAIELYPYLTGNPILLALPNQEQDQWQSRYRDRFDGQVFDEMYDYQLRQINSASSSLNTALYVFYNRLKGKITFRRQDGTEYHDSQMQWKKVFLRVDEIEDHLLRLTTKLSDRSPFRLSPAGEIQTWELMFLMPKRALAEGRNDGLCDITRYYSVGRFSPDMMHHAIGGNEGCSGSTLFESYSGSDEDRMLTLNPHALRHLQNTELFRLGVADTIITKRFNRRSVAQSYEYDHRSLAEDLEGIELPLEVEVSLGRKAATVARMIKAGKASGPIVDAFKNIQQTHGEDAAFEFLKLEADGFHSTPYGHCINSFTVDPCPKHLECFAGCRHLTATGMPQHHAHLVQLEGRLKDAVKAIESRSAKAVGRDNQLIHAKNRLAAVKQILVTPEGMPVFPDGADLSKTANTPRSVLDGYE
;
A
#
# COMPACT_ATOMS: atom_id res chain seq x y z
N MET A 1 0.64 36.79 16.99
CA MET A 1 1.77 36.21 16.25
C MET A 1 2.96 36.09 17.20
N ASN A 2 3.36 34.87 17.54
CA ASN A 2 4.42 34.59 18.51
C ASN A 2 5.82 34.51 17.88
N GLU A 3 6.87 34.58 18.71
CA GLU A 3 8.27 34.55 18.28
C GLU A 3 8.68 33.22 17.62
N HIS A 4 8.10 32.10 18.05
CA HIS A 4 8.41 30.78 17.51
C HIS A 4 7.97 30.63 16.05
N PHE A 5 6.80 31.19 15.70
CA PHE A 5 6.34 31.28 14.33
C PHE A 5 7.35 32.03 13.46
N TYR A 6 7.75 33.24 13.86
CA TYR A 6 8.73 34.04 13.12
C TYR A 6 10.06 33.30 12.95
N ALA A 7 10.58 32.68 14.02
CA ALA A 7 11.81 31.92 13.95
C ALA A 7 11.74 30.75 12.96
N PHE A 8 10.60 30.06 12.89
CA PHE A 8 10.38 28.98 11.93
C PHE A 8 10.32 29.49 10.47
N ILE A 9 9.64 30.62 10.24
CA ILE A 9 9.59 31.25 8.91
C ILE A 9 10.98 31.74 8.47
N ASP A 10 11.72 32.40 9.37
CA ASP A 10 13.08 32.89 9.10
C ASP A 10 14.04 31.75 8.78
N PHE A 11 13.92 30.63 9.48
CA PHE A 11 14.68 29.42 9.18
C PHE A 11 14.38 28.92 7.75
N GLY A 12 13.10 28.85 7.36
CA GLY A 12 12.69 28.51 6.01
C GLY A 12 13.21 29.49 4.95
N ARG A 13 13.12 30.80 5.20
CA ARG A 13 13.61 31.85 4.28
C ARG A 13 15.12 31.78 4.07
N ARG A 14 15.90 31.51 5.13
CA ARG A 14 17.36 31.32 5.04
C ARG A 14 17.71 30.14 4.15
N ILE A 15 17.09 28.97 4.39
CA ILE A 15 17.31 27.79 3.55
C ILE A 15 16.91 28.07 2.09
N ALA A 16 15.77 28.72 1.87
CA ALA A 16 15.31 29.05 0.52
C ALA A 16 16.32 29.95 -0.21
N SER A 17 16.85 30.97 0.48
CA SER A 17 17.88 31.86 -0.07
C SER A 17 19.18 31.11 -0.39
N GLU A 18 19.67 30.27 0.53
CA GLU A 18 20.86 29.43 0.32
C GLU A 18 20.72 28.46 -0.86
N ARG A 19 19.48 28.02 -1.15
CA ARG A 19 19.16 27.08 -2.22
C ARG A 19 18.67 27.74 -3.51
N GLY A 20 18.63 29.08 -3.57
CA GLY A 20 18.17 29.82 -4.74
C GLY A 20 16.68 29.63 -5.06
N VAL A 21 15.85 29.32 -4.07
CA VAL A 21 14.39 29.16 -4.22
C VAL A 21 13.73 30.54 -4.11
N ASN A 22 12.93 30.92 -5.12
CA ASN A 22 12.15 32.15 -5.07
C ASN A 22 11.03 32.05 -4.02
N TRP A 23 11.14 32.81 -2.93
CA TRP A 23 10.16 32.85 -1.85
C TRP A 23 8.89 33.65 -2.20
N ASP A 24 9.06 34.70 -3.00
CA ASP A 24 8.01 35.66 -3.31
C ASP A 24 7.34 35.28 -4.63
N VAL A 25 6.48 34.26 -4.54
CA VAL A 25 5.71 33.72 -5.67
C VAL A 25 4.52 34.65 -5.98
N ARG A 26 4.38 35.05 -7.24
CA ARG A 26 3.22 35.79 -7.75
C ARG A 26 2.03 34.85 -7.91
N LEU A 27 0.96 35.17 -7.19
CA LEU A 27 -0.28 34.39 -7.17
C LEU A 27 -1.41 35.12 -7.90
N LEU A 28 -2.23 34.34 -8.59
CA LEU A 28 -3.54 34.75 -9.09
C LEU A 28 -4.54 34.84 -7.92
N THR A 29 -5.72 35.41 -8.19
CA THR A 29 -6.77 35.63 -7.18
C THR A 29 -7.24 34.34 -6.50
N ASP A 30 -7.18 33.22 -7.20
CA ASP A 30 -7.55 31.89 -6.70
C ASP A 30 -6.44 31.18 -5.89
N GLY A 31 -5.28 31.82 -5.75
CA GLY A 31 -4.10 31.30 -5.06
C GLY A 31 -3.16 30.44 -5.92
N THR A 32 -3.42 30.32 -7.22
CA THR A 32 -2.50 29.61 -8.13
C THR A 32 -1.34 30.50 -8.55
N ALA A 33 -0.14 29.92 -8.63
CA ALA A 33 1.05 30.62 -9.10
C ALA A 33 1.00 30.81 -10.62
N VAL A 34 1.57 31.93 -11.10
CA VAL A 34 1.86 32.08 -12.52
C VAL A 34 2.76 30.92 -13.00
N PRO A 35 2.58 30.38 -14.23
CA PRO A 35 3.24 29.15 -14.65
C PRO A 35 4.76 29.13 -14.48
N GLU A 36 5.41 30.29 -14.65
CA GLU A 36 6.87 30.48 -14.56
C GLU A 36 7.39 30.44 -13.12
N GLU A 37 6.54 30.69 -12.13
CA GLU A 37 6.91 30.76 -10.70
C GLU A 37 6.37 29.59 -9.87
N ALA A 38 5.70 28.63 -10.53
CA ALA A 38 5.34 27.37 -9.91
C ALA A 38 6.59 26.65 -9.39
N TRP A 39 6.53 26.14 -8.17
CA TRP A 39 7.67 25.45 -7.57
C TRP A 39 7.78 24.01 -8.11
N ASN A 40 8.83 23.74 -8.88
CA ASN A 40 9.23 22.38 -9.26
C ASN A 40 10.08 21.76 -8.15
N ILE A 41 9.42 21.17 -7.15
CA ILE A 41 10.13 20.65 -5.98
C ILE A 41 10.98 19.41 -6.31
N THR A 42 10.69 18.68 -7.40
CA THR A 42 11.58 17.62 -7.92
C THR A 42 12.92 18.19 -8.38
N GLN A 43 12.89 19.33 -9.07
CA GLN A 43 14.11 20.02 -9.51
C GLN A 43 14.89 20.62 -8.33
N PHE A 44 14.21 21.14 -7.30
CA PHE A 44 14.85 21.72 -6.12
C PHE A 44 15.85 20.78 -5.44
N VAL A 45 15.52 19.48 -5.35
CA VAL A 45 16.36 18.47 -4.70
C VAL A 45 17.12 17.58 -5.68
N GLY A 46 17.08 17.88 -6.98
CA GLY A 46 17.70 17.06 -8.02
C GLY A 46 17.21 15.61 -8.02
N ASP A 47 15.92 15.38 -7.80
CA ASP A 47 15.29 14.06 -7.89
C ASP A 47 15.01 13.69 -9.36
N SER A 48 14.96 12.40 -9.64
CA SER A 48 14.95 11.84 -11.00
C SER A 48 13.52 11.59 -11.46
N PRO A 49 12.94 12.43 -12.34
CA PRO A 49 11.55 12.24 -12.79
C PRO A 49 11.40 10.97 -13.68
N PRO A 50 10.18 10.46 -13.90
CA PRO A 50 8.89 10.80 -13.27
C PRO A 50 8.60 10.06 -11.93
N PRO A 51 7.68 10.55 -11.08
CA PRO A 51 6.84 11.74 -11.28
C PRO A 51 7.60 13.06 -11.10
N VAL A 52 7.13 14.11 -11.77
CA VAL A 52 7.55 15.49 -11.48
C VAL A 52 6.53 16.09 -10.53
N HIS A 53 6.97 16.52 -9.36
CA HIS A 53 6.11 17.12 -8.35
C HIS A 53 6.20 18.64 -8.43
N TRP A 54 5.03 19.26 -8.58
CA TRP A 54 4.88 20.71 -8.63
C TRP A 54 4.00 21.20 -7.48
N VAL A 55 4.38 22.32 -6.88
CA VAL A 55 3.50 23.12 -6.04
C VAL A 55 3.08 24.35 -6.85
N ARG A 56 1.87 24.29 -7.41
CA ARG A 56 1.26 25.35 -8.24
C ARG A 56 0.18 26.12 -7.53
N ASP A 57 -0.46 25.49 -6.55
CA ASP A 57 -1.65 26.02 -5.89
C ASP A 57 -1.30 26.29 -4.42
N PHE A 58 -1.17 27.57 -4.11
CA PHE A 58 -0.90 28.13 -2.79
C PHE A 58 -2.19 28.70 -2.17
N GLY A 59 -3.36 28.34 -2.70
CA GLY A 59 -4.67 28.70 -2.19
C GLY A 59 -5.34 27.61 -1.37
N LEU A 60 -6.59 27.84 -0.99
CA LEU A 60 -7.44 26.88 -0.27
C LEU A 60 -7.57 25.55 -1.05
N ASP A 61 -7.68 24.41 -0.37
CA ASP A 61 -7.82 23.10 -1.03
C ASP A 61 -9.18 23.01 -1.74
N ALA A 62 -9.17 22.81 -3.07
CA ALA A 62 -10.39 22.90 -3.87
C ALA A 62 -11.43 21.83 -3.51
N LYS A 63 -11.00 20.62 -3.16
CA LYS A 63 -11.91 19.51 -2.82
C LYS A 63 -12.49 19.73 -1.42
N ALA A 64 -11.67 20.15 -0.47
CA ALA A 64 -12.12 20.49 0.87
C ALA A 64 -13.07 21.69 0.86
N LEU A 65 -12.77 22.72 0.07
CA LEU A 65 -13.61 23.90 -0.07
C LEU A 65 -15.00 23.56 -0.65
N LEU A 66 -15.07 22.65 -1.62
CA LEU A 66 -16.34 22.18 -2.18
C LEU A 66 -17.22 21.55 -1.09
N VAL A 67 -16.67 20.58 -0.34
CA VAL A 67 -17.42 19.90 0.74
C VAL A 67 -17.74 20.86 1.90
N LEU A 68 -16.84 21.79 2.21
CA LEU A 68 -17.09 22.82 3.22
C LEU A 68 -18.25 23.74 2.80
N ASN A 69 -18.29 24.17 1.54
CA ASN A 69 -19.36 25.01 1.01
C ASN A 69 -20.71 24.29 0.96
N GLU A 70 -20.73 22.98 0.73
CA GLU A 70 -21.94 22.17 0.87
C GLU A 70 -22.46 22.17 2.32
N ARG A 71 -21.58 22.01 3.31
CA ARG A 71 -21.95 22.11 4.74
C ARG A 71 -22.44 23.51 5.09
N ARG A 72 -21.77 24.56 4.60
CA ARG A 72 -22.18 25.96 4.82
C ARG A 72 -23.56 26.24 4.23
N LYS A 73 -23.85 25.73 3.03
CA LYS A 73 -25.18 25.82 2.42
C LYS A 73 -26.26 25.14 3.27
N GLN A 74 -25.96 23.99 3.89
CA GLN A 74 -26.89 23.33 4.82
C GLN A 74 -27.12 24.11 6.12
N GLN A 75 -26.24 25.06 6.44
CA GLN A 75 -26.29 25.93 7.62
C GLN A 75 -26.75 27.36 7.25
N ASP A 76 -27.26 27.58 6.04
CA ASP A 76 -27.64 28.91 5.52
C ASP A 76 -26.51 29.96 5.57
N LEU A 77 -25.26 29.51 5.48
CA LEU A 77 -24.08 30.37 5.42
C LEU A 77 -23.62 30.58 3.96
N PRO A 78 -23.08 31.77 3.62
CA PRO A 78 -22.58 32.04 2.28
C PRO A 78 -21.37 31.16 1.95
N ALA A 79 -21.28 30.74 0.69
CA ALA A 79 -20.16 29.97 0.18
C ALA A 79 -18.87 30.80 0.20
N LEU A 80 -17.78 30.18 0.62
CA LEU A 80 -16.45 30.78 0.60
C LEU A 80 -15.86 30.68 -0.82
N PRO A 81 -15.32 31.78 -1.37
CA PRO A 81 -14.64 31.75 -2.66
C PRO A 81 -13.30 31.01 -2.55
N LYS A 82 -12.81 30.48 -3.67
CA LYS A 82 -11.43 30.00 -3.73
C LYS A 82 -10.48 31.19 -3.83
N THR A 83 -9.60 31.32 -2.84
CA THR A 83 -8.62 32.40 -2.73
C THR A 83 -7.24 31.87 -2.38
N SER A 84 -6.24 32.75 -2.49
CA SER A 84 -4.92 32.54 -1.86
C SER A 84 -5.08 32.26 -0.36
N LEU A 85 -4.15 31.47 0.19
CA LEU A 85 -3.97 31.39 1.64
C LEU A 85 -3.63 32.77 2.20
N SER A 86 -4.00 33.00 3.47
CA SER A 86 -3.61 34.21 4.19
C SER A 86 -2.08 34.30 4.27
N PRO A 87 -1.50 35.50 4.50
CA PRO A 87 -0.06 35.68 4.55
C PRO A 87 0.65 34.72 5.52
N GLY A 88 0.10 34.49 6.72
CA GLY A 88 0.69 33.57 7.70
C GLY A 88 0.66 32.11 7.25
N TRP A 89 -0.48 31.62 6.74
CA TRP A 89 -0.58 30.26 6.20
C TRP A 89 0.29 30.05 4.96
N LEU A 90 0.39 31.06 4.09
CA LEU A 90 1.21 31.03 2.89
C LEU A 90 2.70 30.92 3.23
N ASP A 91 3.19 31.74 4.15
CA ASP A 91 4.58 31.67 4.60
C ASP A 91 4.85 30.37 5.36
N LEU A 92 3.93 29.89 6.19
CA LEU A 92 4.07 28.59 6.85
C LEU A 92 4.15 27.44 5.83
N LEU A 93 3.28 27.43 4.82
CA LEU A 93 3.31 26.41 3.77
C LEU A 93 4.67 26.39 3.06
N LYS A 94 5.18 27.56 2.66
CA LYS A 94 6.49 27.70 2.02
C LYS A 94 7.64 27.23 2.94
N ALA A 95 7.65 27.68 4.19
CA ALA A 95 8.66 27.32 5.18
C ALA A 95 8.70 25.81 5.41
N VAL A 96 7.53 25.18 5.56
CA VAL A 96 7.42 23.73 5.77
C VAL A 96 7.88 22.96 4.54
N ILE A 97 7.52 23.37 3.32
CA ILE A 97 8.01 22.70 2.10
C ILE A 97 9.54 22.71 2.07
N VAL A 98 10.15 23.88 2.30
CA VAL A 98 11.61 24.07 2.28
C VAL A 98 12.30 23.27 3.38
N GLU A 99 11.80 23.31 4.61
CA GLU A 99 12.32 22.53 5.75
C GLU A 99 12.23 21.03 5.47
N GLN A 100 11.09 20.55 4.96
CA GLN A 100 10.89 19.14 4.68
C GLN A 100 11.81 18.63 3.57
N LEU A 101 12.05 19.43 2.53
CA LEU A 101 12.88 19.04 1.40
C LEU A 101 14.38 19.13 1.69
N PHE A 102 14.84 20.20 2.32
CA PHE A 102 16.28 20.47 2.43
C PHE A 102 16.87 20.14 3.81
N TYR A 103 16.07 20.26 4.87
CA TYR A 103 16.53 19.96 6.24
C TYR A 103 16.18 18.53 6.64
N ARG A 104 14.91 18.13 6.53
CA ARG A 104 14.47 16.74 6.79
C ARG A 104 14.83 15.78 5.66
N LYS A 105 15.13 16.31 4.46
CA LYS A 105 15.45 15.55 3.25
C LYS A 105 14.39 14.50 2.90
N ASN A 106 13.12 14.84 3.07
CA ASN A 106 12.00 13.96 2.73
C ASN A 106 11.73 13.95 1.21
N SER A 107 11.25 12.82 0.69
CA SER A 107 10.89 12.69 -0.73
C SER A 107 9.82 13.71 -1.15
N THR A 108 9.87 14.16 -2.40
CA THR A 108 8.90 15.15 -2.93
C THR A 108 7.47 14.62 -2.93
N GLY A 109 7.25 13.33 -3.17
CA GLY A 109 5.93 12.69 -3.09
C GLY A 109 5.35 12.73 -1.67
N HIS A 110 6.20 12.53 -0.66
CA HIS A 110 5.81 12.70 0.75
C HIS A 110 5.39 14.15 1.02
N VAL A 111 6.17 15.13 0.58
CA VAL A 111 5.88 16.56 0.80
C VAL A 111 4.53 16.95 0.17
N ILE A 112 4.26 16.57 -1.08
CA ILE A 112 2.97 16.88 -1.72
C ILE A 112 1.79 16.19 -1.01
N GLY A 113 1.89 14.88 -0.80
CA GLY A 113 0.75 14.07 -0.36
C GLY A 113 0.47 14.14 1.14
N ASN A 114 1.53 14.21 1.95
CA ASN A 114 1.44 14.07 3.41
C ASN A 114 1.66 15.37 4.18
N VAL A 115 2.15 16.44 3.51
CA VAL A 115 2.44 17.72 4.16
C VAL A 115 1.64 18.86 3.54
N VAL A 116 1.83 19.14 2.25
CA VAL A 116 1.18 20.26 1.55
C VAL A 116 -0.33 20.13 1.56
N ARG A 117 -0.87 18.99 1.10
CA ARG A 117 -2.32 18.81 1.02
C ARG A 117 -2.99 18.86 2.40
N PRO A 118 -2.56 18.11 3.43
CA PRO A 118 -3.23 18.17 4.73
C PRO A 118 -3.12 19.55 5.41
N LEU A 119 -1.99 20.26 5.24
CA LEU A 119 -1.83 21.63 5.76
C LEU A 119 -2.80 22.61 5.08
N ARG A 120 -2.97 22.51 3.75
CA ARG A 120 -3.94 23.30 3.00
C ARG A 120 -5.38 22.99 3.39
N VAL A 121 -5.71 21.71 3.65
CA VAL A 121 -7.04 21.32 4.16
C VAL A 121 -7.29 21.95 5.53
N LEU A 122 -6.31 21.91 6.44
CA LEU A 122 -6.41 22.57 7.74
C LEU A 122 -6.68 24.07 7.56
N ALA A 123 -5.86 24.77 6.77
CA ALA A 123 -6.02 26.19 6.47
C ALA A 123 -7.36 26.53 5.78
N THR A 124 -7.97 25.58 5.08
CA THR A 124 -9.28 25.78 4.43
C THR A 124 -10.42 25.82 5.44
N VAL A 125 -10.28 25.17 6.60
CA VAL A 125 -11.35 25.05 7.60
C VAL A 125 -11.33 26.18 8.64
N VAL A 126 -10.21 26.88 8.82
CA VAL A 126 -10.04 27.84 9.92
C VAL A 126 -10.73 29.21 9.71
N ASP A 127 -11.43 29.40 8.59
CA ASP A 127 -12.24 30.59 8.25
C ASP A 127 -11.51 31.92 8.48
N GLY A 128 -10.33 32.07 7.86
CA GLY A 128 -9.56 33.32 7.86
C GLY A 128 -8.64 33.55 9.08
N ARG A 129 -8.67 32.68 10.08
CA ARG A 129 -7.69 32.70 11.19
C ARG A 129 -6.29 32.34 10.72
N GLU A 130 -5.31 33.00 11.32
CA GLU A 130 -3.90 32.76 11.02
C GLU A 130 -3.34 31.55 11.79
N PRO A 131 -2.20 30.96 11.38
CA PRO A 131 -1.68 29.73 12.00
C PRO A 131 -1.48 29.81 13.51
N TRP A 132 -1.09 30.98 14.04
CA TRP A 132 -0.89 31.16 15.48
C TRP A 132 -2.20 31.23 16.27
N GLU A 133 -3.33 31.45 15.62
CA GLU A 133 -4.66 31.57 16.24
C GLU A 133 -5.44 30.23 16.27
N LEU A 134 -4.79 29.15 15.82
CA LEU A 134 -5.40 27.83 15.67
C LEU A 134 -5.93 27.30 17.01
N ARG A 135 -7.15 26.77 17.01
CA ARG A 135 -7.82 26.20 18.18
C ARG A 135 -8.10 24.70 18.01
N VAL A 136 -8.40 24.05 19.13
CA VAL A 136 -8.78 22.63 19.16
C VAL A 136 -9.97 22.34 18.23
N ASP A 137 -11.02 23.17 18.28
CA ASP A 137 -12.24 23.00 17.47
C ASP A 137 -11.97 23.08 15.96
N ASP A 138 -10.96 23.86 15.55
CA ASP A 138 -10.59 24.01 14.14
C ASP A 138 -9.98 22.72 13.60
N VAL A 139 -9.11 22.09 14.41
CA VAL A 139 -8.49 20.81 14.09
C VAL A 139 -9.55 19.70 14.07
N VAL A 140 -10.52 19.72 14.99
CA VAL A 140 -11.66 18.78 14.98
C VAL A 140 -12.48 18.96 13.70
N GLY A 141 -12.80 20.20 13.31
CA GLY A 141 -13.51 20.50 12.07
C GLY A 141 -12.77 19.99 10.84
N ALA A 142 -11.45 20.23 10.76
CA ALA A 142 -10.61 19.76 9.67
C ALA A 142 -10.52 18.24 9.60
N PHE A 143 -10.44 17.57 10.75
CA PHE A 143 -10.43 16.11 10.85
C PHE A 143 -11.74 15.47 10.35
N GLU A 144 -12.89 15.99 10.77
CA GLU A 144 -14.19 15.50 10.33
C GLU A 144 -14.52 15.85 8.87
N LEU A 145 -13.99 16.97 8.35
CA LEU A 145 -14.02 17.24 6.91
C LEU A 145 -13.17 16.23 6.13
N ALA A 146 -11.95 15.97 6.58
CA ALA A 146 -11.02 15.04 5.93
C ALA A 146 -11.53 13.59 5.88
N LYS A 147 -12.22 13.13 6.93
CA LYS A 147 -12.91 11.82 6.92
C LYS A 147 -13.99 11.74 5.83
N GLY A 148 -14.76 12.82 5.65
CA GLY A 148 -15.77 12.90 4.59
C GLY A 148 -15.15 12.90 3.19
N LEU A 149 -13.96 13.51 3.03
CA LEU A 149 -13.24 13.57 1.75
C LEU A 149 -12.56 12.27 1.34
N GLN A 150 -12.15 11.45 2.30
CA GLN A 150 -11.40 10.23 2.05
C GLN A 150 -11.86 9.11 2.98
N ALA A 151 -12.60 8.14 2.43
CA ALA A 151 -13.16 7.02 3.18
C ALA A 151 -12.10 6.24 3.99
N SER A 152 -10.86 6.13 3.48
CA SER A 152 -9.74 5.48 4.19
C SER A 152 -9.28 6.18 5.48
N GLY A 153 -9.75 7.40 5.75
CA GLY A 153 -9.39 8.24 6.89
C GLY A 153 -7.91 8.68 6.97
N LYS A 154 -7.06 8.29 6.02
CA LYS A 154 -5.63 8.63 5.98
C LYS A 154 -5.38 10.13 6.02
N LEU A 155 -6.13 10.93 5.26
CA LEU A 155 -6.01 12.39 5.27
C LEU A 155 -6.28 12.98 6.67
N ALA A 156 -7.26 12.43 7.40
CA ALA A 156 -7.59 12.87 8.75
C ALA A 156 -6.45 12.53 9.74
N ASP A 157 -5.88 11.33 9.64
CA ASP A 157 -4.71 10.94 10.44
C ASP A 157 -3.47 11.79 10.11
N LEU A 158 -3.29 12.20 8.85
CA LEU A 158 -2.21 13.09 8.44
C LEU A 158 -2.35 14.50 9.03
N ILE A 159 -3.58 15.05 9.10
CA ILE A 159 -3.83 16.33 9.77
C ILE A 159 -3.43 16.25 11.24
N LEU A 160 -3.84 15.21 11.96
CA LEU A 160 -3.41 14.98 13.35
C LEU A 160 -1.90 14.85 13.48
N GLY A 161 -1.28 14.14 12.54
CA GLY A 161 0.17 14.00 12.45
C GLY A 161 0.85 15.35 12.35
N LEU A 162 0.43 16.20 11.41
CA LEU A 162 0.98 17.55 11.22
C LEU A 162 0.76 18.45 12.42
N VAL A 163 -0.42 18.44 13.04
CA VAL A 163 -0.65 19.24 14.26
C VAL A 163 0.37 18.86 15.34
N LYS A 164 0.61 17.56 15.54
CA LYS A 164 1.61 17.10 16.50
C LYS A 164 3.06 17.45 16.11
N THR A 165 3.45 17.18 14.86
CA THR A 165 4.87 17.23 14.46
C THR A 165 5.32 18.59 13.92
N LEU A 166 4.37 19.43 13.50
CA LEU A 166 4.64 20.76 12.98
C LEU A 166 4.13 21.83 13.96
N ILE A 167 2.84 21.84 14.28
CA ILE A 167 2.23 22.94 15.05
C ILE A 167 2.71 22.92 16.50
N ASP A 168 2.49 21.80 17.20
CA ASP A 168 2.84 21.65 18.61
C ASP A 168 4.36 21.63 18.82
N ALA A 169 5.08 20.85 18.00
CA ALA A 169 6.53 20.67 18.15
C ALA A 169 7.35 21.94 17.91
N ASN A 170 6.81 22.90 17.13
CA ASN A 170 7.48 24.17 16.85
C ASN A 170 6.75 25.36 17.49
N HIS A 171 5.80 25.12 18.40
CA HIS A 171 5.05 26.18 19.10
C HIS A 171 4.43 27.23 18.15
N ILE A 172 3.92 26.77 17.00
CA ILE A 172 3.36 27.65 15.96
C ILE A 172 2.08 28.34 16.45
N ALA A 173 1.22 27.61 17.17
CA ALA A 173 -0.01 28.13 17.75
C ALA A 173 0.24 28.81 19.11
N ASP A 174 -0.42 29.95 19.36
CA ASP A 174 -0.38 30.67 20.64
C ASP A 174 -1.03 29.83 21.77
N ILE A 175 -1.95 28.94 21.41
CA ILE A 175 -2.64 28.02 22.32
C ILE A 175 -2.20 26.60 21.99
N GLY A 176 -1.52 25.93 22.92
CA GLY A 176 -1.06 24.56 22.71
C GLY A 176 -0.27 23.99 23.90
N PRO A 177 0.09 22.70 23.85
CA PRO A 177 -0.05 21.78 22.72
C PRO A 177 -1.52 21.38 22.43
N ILE A 178 -1.91 21.39 21.16
CA ILE A 178 -3.28 21.12 20.69
C ILE A 178 -3.55 19.61 20.61
N ALA A 179 -2.59 18.82 20.11
CA ALA A 179 -2.80 17.38 19.88
C ALA A 179 -3.20 16.59 21.14
N PRO A 180 -2.65 16.84 22.34
CA PRO A 180 -3.07 16.16 23.57
C PRO A 180 -4.52 16.46 23.99
N ALA A 181 -5.05 17.62 23.61
CA ALA A 181 -6.43 18.01 23.91
C ALA A 181 -7.45 17.33 22.97
N LEU A 182 -7.00 16.71 21.88
CA LEU A 182 -7.87 16.04 20.92
C LEU A 182 -8.23 14.64 21.43
N SER A 183 -9.48 14.46 21.85
CA SER A 183 -10.07 13.14 22.18
C SER A 183 -10.40 12.29 20.93
N MET A 184 -9.67 12.48 19.83
CA MET A 184 -10.00 11.89 18.53
C MET A 184 -9.26 10.57 18.31
N LYS A 185 -10.01 9.50 17.99
CA LYS A 185 -9.43 8.20 17.64
C LYS A 185 -8.98 8.20 16.17
N ARG A 186 -7.75 7.76 15.92
CA ARG A 186 -7.23 7.53 14.55
C ARG A 186 -8.12 6.57 13.78
N HIS A 187 -8.19 6.76 12.46
CA HIS A 187 -8.98 5.90 11.60
C HIS A 187 -8.44 4.45 11.60
N GLY A 188 -9.32 3.45 11.53
CA GLY A 188 -8.94 2.03 11.59
C GLY A 188 -8.67 1.47 12.99
N VAL A 189 -8.64 2.30 14.05
CA VAL A 189 -8.73 1.80 15.42
C VAL A 189 -10.19 1.46 15.72
N ARG A 190 -10.68 0.32 15.17
CA ARG A 190 -11.83 -0.35 15.79
C ARG A 190 -11.41 -0.57 17.24
N GLY A 191 -12.12 0.07 18.18
CA GLY A 191 -11.92 -0.24 19.58
C GLY A 191 -12.01 -1.74 19.70
N LYS A 192 -10.94 -2.40 20.16
CA LYS A 192 -11.03 -3.80 20.53
C LYS A 192 -12.19 -3.88 21.53
N ARG A 193 -13.32 -4.41 21.10
CA ARG A 193 -14.28 -4.99 22.04
C ARG A 193 -13.42 -5.93 22.88
N ALA A 194 -13.37 -5.67 24.18
CA ALA A 194 -12.54 -6.46 25.06
C ALA A 194 -12.98 -7.93 24.89
N ARG A 195 -12.02 -8.86 24.83
CA ARG A 195 -12.27 -10.26 24.43
C ARG A 195 -13.42 -10.93 25.19
N TYR A 196 -13.73 -10.44 26.39
CA TYR A 196 -14.87 -10.88 27.23
C TYR A 196 -16.27 -10.47 26.72
N THR A 197 -16.38 -9.67 25.66
CA THR A 197 -17.65 -9.23 25.06
C THR A 197 -18.01 -9.96 23.76
N LYS A 198 -17.18 -10.90 23.31
CA LYS A 198 -17.40 -11.72 22.10
C LYS A 198 -18.10 -13.04 22.45
N SER A 199 -18.95 -13.54 21.55
CA SER A 199 -19.54 -14.88 21.69
C SER A 199 -18.50 -16.00 21.49
N MET A 200 -18.82 -17.23 21.89
CA MET A 200 -17.91 -18.38 21.70
C MET A 200 -17.65 -18.69 20.22
N ASP A 201 -18.64 -18.51 19.36
CA ASP A 201 -18.49 -18.70 17.91
C ASP A 201 -17.63 -17.58 17.29
N GLU A 202 -17.80 -16.33 17.77
CA GLU A 202 -16.94 -15.21 17.38
C GLU A 202 -15.49 -15.42 17.84
N LEU A 203 -15.25 -15.97 19.04
CA LEU A 203 -13.90 -16.26 19.53
C LEU A 203 -13.23 -17.40 18.75
N ARG A 204 -13.98 -18.44 18.35
CA ARG A 204 -13.45 -19.52 17.51
C ARG A 204 -13.14 -19.04 16.10
N SER A 205 -14.03 -18.27 15.50
CA SER A 205 -13.78 -17.60 14.21
C SER A 205 -12.53 -16.72 14.30
N ASP A 206 -12.39 -15.91 15.36
CA ASP A 206 -11.23 -15.06 15.63
C ASP A 206 -9.89 -15.83 15.76
N LEU A 207 -9.91 -17.09 16.23
CA LEU A 207 -8.71 -17.91 16.40
C LEU A 207 -8.16 -18.42 15.06
N GLU A 208 -9.07 -18.72 14.15
CA GLU A 208 -8.80 -19.20 12.79
C GLU A 208 -8.59 -18.03 11.81
N GLU A 209 -9.19 -16.88 12.10
CA GLU A 209 -9.03 -15.65 11.32
C GLU A 209 -7.61 -15.10 11.44
N ARG A 210 -7.03 -14.79 10.27
CA ARG A 210 -5.73 -14.14 10.16
C ARG A 210 -5.79 -12.72 10.73
N LYS A 211 -4.77 -12.34 11.52
CA LYS A 211 -4.66 -10.99 12.10
C LYS A 211 -4.61 -9.97 10.96
N ARG A 212 -5.46 -8.94 11.00
CA ARG A 212 -5.51 -7.91 9.95
C ARG A 212 -5.65 -8.49 8.54
N ALA A 213 -6.57 -9.43 8.37
CA ALA A 213 -6.83 -10.10 7.09
C ALA A 213 -7.06 -9.10 5.93
N GLU A 214 -7.54 -7.88 6.21
CA GLU A 214 -7.70 -6.81 5.22
C GLU A 214 -6.39 -6.34 4.55
N LYS A 215 -5.23 -6.71 5.12
CA LYS A 215 -3.89 -6.43 4.54
C LYS A 215 -3.37 -7.56 3.65
N LEU A 216 -4.02 -8.71 3.67
CA LEU A 216 -3.74 -9.84 2.78
C LEU A 216 -4.56 -9.68 1.50
N PRO A 217 -4.09 -10.24 0.37
CA PRO A 217 -4.86 -10.20 -0.85
C PRO A 217 -6.10 -11.08 -0.70
N ASP A 218 -7.22 -10.62 -1.27
CA ASP A 218 -8.39 -11.49 -1.45
C ASP A 218 -8.00 -12.74 -2.24
N ARG A 219 -8.54 -13.90 -1.85
CA ARG A 219 -8.16 -15.20 -2.43
C ARG A 219 -8.49 -15.27 -3.91
N ARG A 220 -9.67 -14.79 -4.33
CA ARG A 220 -10.10 -14.82 -5.73
C ARG A 220 -9.23 -13.88 -6.56
N ALA A 221 -9.02 -12.65 -6.09
CA ALA A 221 -8.12 -11.68 -6.72
C ALA A 221 -6.67 -12.18 -6.85
N PHE A 222 -6.14 -12.84 -5.83
CA PHE A 222 -4.78 -13.39 -5.85
C PHE A 222 -4.61 -14.46 -6.92
N TRP A 223 -5.48 -15.48 -6.93
CA TRP A 223 -5.35 -16.59 -7.88
C TRP A 223 -5.63 -16.16 -9.32
N GLU A 224 -6.56 -15.24 -9.52
CA GLU A 224 -6.80 -14.68 -10.85
C GLU A 224 -5.59 -13.89 -11.35
N LEU A 225 -4.94 -13.09 -10.48
CA LEU A 225 -3.70 -12.40 -10.84
C LEU A 225 -2.58 -13.38 -11.21
N VAL A 226 -2.42 -14.46 -10.44
CA VAL A 226 -1.43 -15.53 -10.73
C VAL A 226 -1.74 -16.17 -12.08
N ARG A 227 -2.99 -16.55 -12.35
CA ARG A 227 -3.42 -17.09 -13.64
C ARG A 227 -3.04 -16.14 -14.76
N ILE A 228 -3.46 -14.87 -14.68
CA ILE A 228 -3.17 -13.85 -15.70
C ILE A 228 -1.67 -13.81 -16.01
N VAL A 229 -0.82 -13.58 -15.00
CA VAL A 229 0.59 -13.30 -15.30
C VAL A 229 1.38 -14.55 -15.71
N PHE A 230 0.97 -15.75 -15.31
CA PHE A 230 1.68 -16.99 -15.63
C PHE A 230 1.10 -17.77 -16.81
N THR A 231 -0.15 -17.55 -17.22
CA THR A 231 -0.78 -18.32 -18.31
C THR A 231 -1.20 -17.46 -19.51
N GLU A 232 -1.50 -16.18 -19.33
CA GLU A 232 -1.90 -15.33 -20.46
C GLU A 232 -0.69 -14.84 -21.26
N GLN A 233 -0.90 -14.63 -22.56
CA GLN A 233 0.08 -13.93 -23.39
C GLN A 233 -0.18 -12.42 -23.36
N PRO A 234 0.83 -11.60 -23.04
CA PRO A 234 0.68 -10.15 -23.05
C PRO A 234 0.42 -9.64 -24.47
N ARG A 235 -0.55 -8.73 -24.62
CA ARG A 235 -0.93 -8.14 -25.93
C ARG A 235 -0.05 -6.97 -26.35
N SER A 236 0.69 -6.39 -25.40
CA SER A 236 1.52 -5.20 -25.58
C SER A 236 2.82 -5.32 -24.77
N ILE A 237 3.83 -4.50 -25.11
CA ILE A 237 5.07 -4.43 -24.31
C ILE A 237 4.74 -3.92 -22.91
N LEU A 238 3.84 -2.95 -22.76
CA LEU A 238 3.42 -2.47 -21.44
C LEU A 238 2.85 -3.59 -20.58
N ASP A 239 2.05 -4.49 -21.15
CA ASP A 239 1.51 -5.63 -20.41
C ASP A 239 2.57 -6.66 -20.08
N LEU A 240 3.50 -6.94 -21.01
CA LEU A 240 4.66 -7.79 -20.74
C LEU A 240 5.48 -7.27 -19.54
N LEU A 241 5.74 -5.97 -19.50
CA LEU A 241 6.48 -5.34 -18.41
C LEU A 241 5.70 -5.43 -17.08
N ARG A 242 4.38 -5.16 -17.09
CA ARG A 242 3.50 -5.31 -15.92
C ARG A 242 3.44 -6.74 -15.40
N PHE A 243 3.30 -7.72 -16.31
CA PHE A 243 3.30 -9.15 -15.98
C PHE A 243 4.61 -9.51 -15.30
N THR A 244 5.74 -9.08 -15.88
CA THR A 244 7.06 -9.37 -15.34
C THR A 244 7.29 -8.74 -13.97
N GLN A 245 6.94 -7.46 -13.79
CA GLN A 245 7.01 -6.79 -12.49
C GLN A 245 6.14 -7.50 -11.44
N THR A 246 4.94 -7.94 -11.83
CA THR A 246 4.04 -8.72 -10.95
C THR A 246 4.65 -10.07 -10.57
N LYS A 247 5.22 -10.81 -11.53
CA LYS A 247 5.94 -12.07 -11.26
C LYS A 247 7.07 -11.85 -10.25
N ILE A 248 7.85 -10.78 -10.39
CA ILE A 248 8.94 -10.48 -9.45
C ILE A 248 8.39 -10.16 -8.06
N MET A 249 7.31 -9.39 -7.95
CA MET A 249 6.67 -9.14 -6.65
C MET A 249 6.13 -10.43 -6.01
N LEU A 250 5.56 -11.35 -6.79
CA LEU A 250 5.07 -12.65 -6.31
C LEU A 250 6.22 -13.57 -5.86
N LEU A 251 7.26 -13.73 -6.68
CA LEU A 251 8.36 -14.67 -6.44
C LEU A 251 9.34 -14.14 -5.37
N CYS A 252 9.65 -12.85 -5.42
CA CYS A 252 10.71 -12.23 -4.63
C CYS A 252 10.21 -11.29 -3.53
N GLY A 253 8.90 -11.01 -3.46
CA GLY A 253 8.29 -10.19 -2.41
C GLY A 253 8.74 -8.73 -2.41
N LEU A 254 9.25 -8.23 -3.53
CA LEU A 254 9.65 -6.83 -3.69
C LEU A 254 8.46 -5.87 -3.53
N ARG A 255 8.71 -4.66 -3.05
CA ARG A 255 7.75 -3.55 -3.15
C ARG A 255 7.62 -3.12 -4.62
N ALA A 256 6.52 -2.43 -4.94
CA ALA A 256 6.29 -1.94 -6.30
C ALA A 256 7.44 -1.04 -6.80
N GLY A 257 7.99 -0.13 -5.98
CA GLY A 257 9.12 0.70 -6.41
C GLY A 257 10.43 -0.07 -6.54
N GLU A 258 10.71 -0.99 -5.61
CA GLU A 258 11.83 -1.94 -5.71
C GLU A 258 11.78 -2.76 -7.01
N ALA A 259 10.59 -3.22 -7.42
CA ALA A 259 10.39 -3.94 -8.66
C ALA A 259 10.50 -3.04 -9.91
N CYS A 260 9.96 -1.82 -9.87
CA CYS A 260 10.01 -0.89 -11.00
C CYS A 260 11.42 -0.38 -11.33
N LEU A 261 12.29 -0.26 -10.32
CA LEU A 261 13.64 0.26 -10.45
C LEU A 261 14.71 -0.84 -10.57
N LEU A 262 14.33 -2.09 -10.82
CA LEU A 262 15.29 -3.18 -10.95
C LEU A 262 16.34 -2.85 -12.05
N PRO A 263 17.65 -3.01 -11.78
CA PRO A 263 18.67 -2.75 -12.79
C PRO A 263 18.75 -3.90 -13.80
N ALA A 264 19.23 -3.61 -15.02
CA ALA A 264 19.37 -4.61 -16.09
C ALA A 264 20.44 -5.67 -15.74
N ASP A 265 21.49 -5.30 -15.01
CA ASP A 265 22.49 -6.21 -14.43
C ASP A 265 22.00 -6.76 -13.07
N TRP A 266 20.80 -7.31 -13.04
CA TRP A 266 20.13 -7.78 -11.83
C TRP A 266 20.81 -9.00 -11.17
N LYS A 267 21.53 -9.84 -11.92
CA LYS A 267 22.00 -11.15 -11.44
C LYS A 267 23.32 -11.03 -10.68
N ARG A 268 23.40 -11.65 -9.51
CA ARG A 268 24.64 -11.88 -8.76
C ARG A 268 24.73 -13.36 -8.38
N VAL A 269 25.94 -13.92 -8.37
CA VAL A 269 26.18 -15.29 -7.93
C VAL A 269 27.15 -15.23 -6.76
N ARG A 270 26.81 -15.93 -5.68
CA ARG A 270 27.70 -16.09 -4.54
C ARG A 270 28.17 -17.53 -4.47
N GLU A 271 29.47 -17.71 -4.44
CA GLU A 271 30.12 -19.02 -4.29
C GLU A 271 30.45 -19.28 -2.82
N TYR A 272 30.37 -20.55 -2.40
CA TYR A 272 30.65 -20.99 -1.04
C TYR A 272 31.70 -22.09 -1.04
N TYR A 273 32.66 -21.93 -0.14
CA TYR A 273 33.78 -22.83 0.05
C TYR A 273 33.84 -23.29 1.51
N ASP A 274 34.36 -24.50 1.72
CA ASP A 274 34.70 -24.99 3.05
C ASP A 274 35.96 -24.29 3.60
N THR A 275 36.34 -24.61 4.83
CA THR A 275 37.54 -24.06 5.49
C THR A 275 38.86 -24.44 4.79
N SER A 276 38.83 -25.44 3.90
CA SER A 276 39.95 -25.88 3.07
C SER A 276 39.94 -25.30 1.65
N GLY A 277 38.96 -24.47 1.30
CA GLY A 277 38.82 -23.87 -0.02
C GLY A 277 38.14 -24.75 -1.07
N ARG A 278 37.59 -25.92 -0.70
CA ARG A 278 36.82 -26.78 -1.61
C ARG A 278 35.37 -26.32 -1.71
N ALA A 279 34.70 -26.60 -2.82
CA ALA A 279 33.32 -26.19 -3.03
C ALA A 279 32.40 -26.85 -1.99
N ALA A 280 31.53 -26.06 -1.35
CA ALA A 280 30.70 -26.53 -0.24
C ALA A 280 29.76 -27.70 -0.63
N GLY A 281 29.38 -27.82 -1.90
CA GLY A 281 28.56 -28.92 -2.41
C GLY A 281 29.23 -30.28 -2.41
N GLU A 282 30.56 -30.35 -2.40
CA GLU A 282 31.27 -31.63 -2.23
C GLU A 282 31.02 -32.26 -0.86
N LEU A 283 30.60 -31.45 0.12
CA LEU A 283 30.27 -31.86 1.49
C LEU A 283 28.76 -31.86 1.76
N GLY A 284 27.93 -31.81 0.72
CA GLY A 284 26.46 -31.78 0.83
C GLY A 284 25.87 -30.38 1.11
N GLY A 285 26.69 -29.32 1.08
CA GLY A 285 26.23 -27.93 1.14
C GLY A 285 25.79 -27.35 -0.21
N TYR A 286 25.51 -26.05 -0.26
CA TYR A 286 25.29 -25.35 -1.53
C TYR A 286 26.58 -24.69 -1.99
N SER A 287 27.12 -25.08 -3.16
CA SER A 287 28.32 -24.45 -3.72
C SER A 287 28.07 -23.04 -4.24
N THR A 288 26.86 -22.76 -4.71
CA THR A 288 26.49 -21.47 -5.31
C THR A 288 25.08 -21.06 -4.91
N ALA A 289 24.83 -19.76 -4.80
CA ALA A 289 23.48 -19.21 -4.66
C ALA A 289 23.29 -18.00 -5.57
N MET A 290 22.13 -17.94 -6.25
CA MET A 290 21.74 -16.76 -7.02
C MET A 290 21.18 -15.68 -6.10
N MET A 291 21.56 -14.44 -6.38
CA MET A 291 21.03 -13.25 -5.72
C MET A 291 20.50 -12.25 -6.75
N LEU A 292 19.40 -11.57 -6.39
CA LEU A 292 18.78 -10.49 -7.15
C LEU A 292 19.28 -9.15 -6.60
N ARG A 293 20.04 -8.40 -7.41
CA ARG A 293 20.41 -6.99 -7.17
C ARG A 293 19.18 -6.12 -7.35
N TYR A 294 18.92 -5.22 -6.42
CA TYR A 294 17.84 -4.24 -6.49
C TYR A 294 18.15 -3.00 -5.64
N PHE A 295 17.27 -2.00 -5.68
CA PHE A 295 17.37 -0.82 -4.82
C PHE A 295 16.32 -0.90 -3.71
N ALA A 296 16.75 -1.10 -2.47
CA ALA A 296 15.84 -1.23 -1.33
C ALA A 296 15.24 0.11 -0.91
N GLU A 297 13.93 0.10 -0.71
CA GLU A 297 13.21 1.23 -0.15
C GLU A 297 13.36 1.29 1.39
N LYS A 298 13.10 2.48 1.95
CA LYS A 298 13.02 2.74 3.41
C LYS A 298 14.32 2.42 4.17
N GLN A 299 15.47 2.52 3.51
CA GLN A 299 16.79 2.34 4.12
C GLN A 299 17.34 3.64 4.73
N GLN A 300 16.50 4.65 4.97
CA GLN A 300 16.90 5.99 5.40
C GLN A 300 17.31 6.06 6.88
N THR A 301 18.45 6.66 7.18
CA THR A 301 18.88 7.06 8.53
C THR A 301 18.53 8.54 8.77
N PRO A 302 18.57 9.06 10.00
CA PRO A 302 18.25 10.47 10.27
C PRO A 302 19.01 11.50 9.40
N ASN A 303 20.17 11.13 8.85
CA ASN A 303 21.02 12.00 8.04
C ASN A 303 21.00 11.67 6.53
N SER A 304 20.30 10.61 6.12
CA SER A 304 20.30 10.15 4.72
C SER A 304 19.42 11.00 3.81
N ASP A 305 19.82 11.15 2.55
CA ASP A 305 19.02 11.78 1.51
C ASP A 305 17.92 10.81 1.02
N SER A 306 16.64 11.20 1.12
CA SER A 306 15.52 10.35 0.68
C SER A 306 15.47 10.11 -0.83
N VAL A 307 16.20 10.91 -1.61
CA VAL A 307 16.26 10.81 -3.07
C VAL A 307 17.24 9.72 -3.53
N ALA A 308 18.21 9.33 -2.68
CA ALA A 308 19.21 8.35 -3.06
C ALA A 308 18.66 6.91 -3.02
N LEU A 309 19.01 6.11 -4.03
CA LEU A 309 18.73 4.69 -4.09
C LEU A 309 19.74 3.90 -3.25
N PHE A 310 19.26 2.89 -2.53
CA PHE A 310 20.11 2.04 -1.69
C PHE A 310 20.28 0.67 -2.34
N GLU A 311 21.44 0.46 -2.95
CA GLU A 311 21.75 -0.81 -3.60
C GLU A 311 21.89 -1.96 -2.60
N THR A 312 21.39 -3.12 -2.98
CA THR A 312 21.44 -4.34 -2.18
C THR A 312 21.21 -5.57 -3.05
N ALA A 313 21.32 -6.76 -2.44
CA ALA A 313 20.98 -8.01 -3.08
C ALA A 313 20.27 -8.97 -2.11
N GLN A 314 19.29 -9.72 -2.61
CA GLN A 314 18.62 -10.77 -1.84
C GLN A 314 18.77 -12.14 -2.51
N TYR A 315 18.82 -13.19 -1.70
CA TYR A 315 18.86 -14.57 -2.21
C TYR A 315 17.57 -14.94 -2.92
N VAL A 316 17.71 -15.64 -4.04
CA VAL A 316 16.59 -16.23 -4.78
C VAL A 316 16.50 -17.70 -4.41
N PRO A 317 15.34 -18.21 -3.92
CA PRO A 317 15.15 -19.63 -3.68
C PRO A 317 15.41 -20.45 -4.95
N SER A 318 16.08 -21.60 -4.82
CA SER A 318 16.47 -22.47 -5.95
C SER A 318 15.29 -22.81 -6.88
N MET A 319 14.11 -23.04 -6.30
CA MET A 319 12.87 -23.32 -7.05
C MET A 319 12.42 -22.17 -7.99
N PHE A 320 12.90 -20.94 -7.77
CA PHE A 320 12.55 -19.76 -8.57
C PHE A 320 13.69 -19.29 -9.48
N GLU A 321 14.89 -19.86 -9.37
CA GLU A 321 16.06 -19.36 -10.12
C GLU A 321 15.87 -19.43 -11.62
N ALA A 322 15.35 -20.56 -12.13
CA ALA A 322 15.09 -20.77 -13.55
C ALA A 322 14.03 -19.79 -14.07
N ALA A 323 12.86 -19.78 -13.43
CA ALA A 323 11.74 -18.92 -13.83
C ALA A 323 12.09 -17.42 -13.81
N LEU A 324 12.84 -16.98 -12.79
CA LEU A 324 13.29 -15.60 -12.68
C LEU A 324 14.35 -15.26 -13.74
N THR A 325 15.31 -16.16 -13.98
CA THR A 325 16.34 -15.97 -14.99
C THR A 325 15.74 -15.86 -16.38
N GLU A 326 14.84 -16.76 -16.75
CA GLU A 326 14.14 -16.73 -18.04
C GLU A 326 13.35 -15.43 -18.20
N THR A 327 12.51 -15.10 -17.21
CA THR A 327 11.66 -13.90 -17.22
C THR A 327 12.48 -12.61 -17.37
N LEU A 328 13.54 -12.44 -16.58
CA LEU A 328 14.34 -11.21 -16.59
C LEU A 328 15.29 -11.12 -17.78
N SER A 329 15.82 -12.25 -18.27
CA SER A 329 16.66 -12.27 -19.47
C SER A 329 15.85 -11.89 -20.71
N GLU A 330 14.61 -12.35 -20.78
CA GLU A 330 13.71 -12.03 -21.89
C GLU A 330 13.31 -10.55 -21.90
N VAL A 331 12.94 -9.99 -20.75
CA VAL A 331 12.66 -8.54 -20.66
C VAL A 331 13.90 -7.71 -20.95
N ALA A 332 15.08 -8.12 -20.48
CA ALA A 332 16.33 -7.43 -20.78
C ALA A 332 16.59 -7.37 -22.30
N ARG A 333 16.36 -8.48 -23.01
CA ARG A 333 16.46 -8.59 -24.47
C ARG A 333 15.44 -7.70 -25.18
N ILE A 334 14.16 -7.77 -24.80
CA ILE A 334 13.08 -7.02 -25.46
C ILE A 334 13.25 -5.51 -25.26
N THR A 335 13.70 -5.08 -24.07
CA THR A 335 13.93 -3.65 -23.77
C THR A 335 15.26 -3.11 -24.27
N GLN A 336 16.11 -3.96 -24.87
CA GLN A 336 17.45 -3.57 -25.32
C GLN A 336 17.46 -2.40 -26.32
N PRO A 337 16.57 -2.34 -27.34
CA PRO A 337 16.57 -1.21 -28.28
C PRO A 337 16.22 0.14 -27.61
N LEU A 338 15.32 0.11 -26.63
CA LEU A 338 14.98 1.30 -25.83
C LEU A 338 16.17 1.77 -24.99
N ARG A 339 16.91 0.83 -24.41
CA ARG A 339 18.12 1.07 -23.64
C ARG A 339 19.21 1.72 -24.48
N GLU A 340 19.49 1.17 -25.66
CA GLU A 340 20.46 1.72 -26.61
C GLU A 340 20.07 3.12 -27.08
N THR A 341 18.80 3.31 -27.43
CA THR A 341 18.25 4.63 -27.78
C THR A 341 18.50 5.64 -26.68
N LEU A 342 18.11 5.31 -25.44
CA LEU A 342 18.21 6.22 -24.31
C LEU A 342 19.67 6.54 -23.97
N ARG A 343 20.55 5.52 -24.03
CA ARG A 343 21.99 5.69 -23.85
C ARG A 343 22.56 6.69 -24.86
N ARG A 344 22.32 6.48 -26.16
CA ARG A 344 22.80 7.37 -27.22
C ARG A 344 22.26 8.79 -27.07
N GLN A 345 20.98 8.93 -26.70
CA GLN A 345 20.39 10.25 -26.46
C GLN A 345 21.09 11.03 -25.34
N VAL A 346 21.55 10.34 -24.29
CA VAL A 346 22.29 10.99 -23.20
C VAL A 346 23.74 11.24 -23.58
N GLU A 347 24.45 10.24 -24.11
CA GLU A 347 25.86 10.35 -24.49
C GLU A 347 26.07 11.40 -25.60
N GLU A 348 25.23 11.38 -26.64
CA GLU A 348 25.34 12.30 -27.79
C GLU A 348 24.61 13.63 -27.56
N LYS A 349 23.83 13.76 -26.48
CA LYS A 349 22.95 14.93 -26.21
C LYS A 349 22.01 15.24 -27.39
N ARG A 350 21.42 14.20 -27.99
CA ARG A 350 20.49 14.26 -29.13
C ARG A 350 19.11 13.71 -28.76
N ILE A 351 18.07 14.02 -29.55
CA ILE A 351 16.76 13.37 -29.47
C ILE A 351 16.66 12.26 -30.51
N LEU A 352 17.18 12.48 -31.71
CA LEU A 352 17.18 11.54 -32.83
C LEU A 352 18.63 11.16 -33.17
N PRO A 353 19.28 10.31 -32.37
CA PRO A 353 20.69 9.96 -32.55
C PRO A 353 20.95 9.16 -33.84
N TRP A 354 19.95 8.55 -34.46
CA TRP A 354 20.10 7.80 -35.72
C TRP A 354 20.50 8.64 -36.93
N PHE A 355 20.32 9.96 -36.87
CA PHE A 355 20.51 10.84 -38.03
C PHE A 355 21.51 11.97 -37.75
N ARG A 356 22.20 12.44 -38.80
CA ARG A 356 23.00 13.69 -38.71
C ARG A 356 22.07 14.88 -38.49
N ARG A 357 22.54 15.92 -37.79
CA ARG A 357 21.71 17.10 -37.45
C ARG A 357 21.16 17.82 -38.69
N ASP A 358 21.99 17.95 -39.71
CA ASP A 358 21.69 18.62 -40.99
C ASP A 358 21.01 17.69 -42.01
N GLN A 359 20.80 16.41 -41.68
CA GLN A 359 20.28 15.43 -42.62
C GLN A 359 18.84 15.76 -43.01
N LEU A 360 18.55 15.68 -44.31
CA LEU A 360 17.19 15.62 -44.83
C LEU A 360 16.75 14.16 -44.87
N VAL A 361 15.65 13.86 -44.18
CA VAL A 361 15.10 12.50 -44.08
C VAL A 361 13.66 12.52 -44.57
N SER A 362 13.24 11.47 -45.27
CA SER A 362 11.87 11.40 -45.80
C SER A 362 10.84 11.35 -44.67
N ALA A 363 9.67 11.96 -44.89
CA ALA A 363 8.56 11.89 -43.93
C ALA A 363 8.08 10.44 -43.71
N ILE A 364 8.20 9.57 -44.72
CA ILE A 364 7.85 8.15 -44.58
C ILE A 364 8.81 7.45 -43.61
N GLU A 365 10.10 7.69 -43.74
CA GLU A 365 11.14 7.10 -42.89
C GLU A 365 11.08 7.61 -41.45
N LEU A 366 10.86 8.91 -41.25
CA LEU A 366 10.79 9.49 -39.90
C LEU A 366 9.54 9.09 -39.10
N TYR A 367 8.48 8.61 -39.77
CA TYR A 367 7.19 8.42 -39.11
C TYR A 367 7.23 7.42 -37.94
N PRO A 368 7.82 6.22 -38.06
CA PRO A 368 7.97 5.30 -36.94
C PRO A 368 8.84 5.88 -35.83
N TYR A 369 9.90 6.62 -36.17
CA TYR A 369 10.78 7.24 -35.16
C TYR A 369 10.01 8.22 -34.28
N LEU A 370 9.14 9.04 -34.89
CA LEU A 370 8.41 10.09 -34.19
C LEU A 370 7.15 9.61 -33.47
N THR A 371 6.53 8.52 -33.93
CA THR A 371 5.22 8.09 -33.45
C THR A 371 5.22 6.72 -32.76
N GLY A 372 6.23 5.90 -33.06
CA GLY A 372 6.29 4.49 -32.70
C GLY A 372 5.38 3.62 -33.57
N ASN A 373 4.60 4.17 -34.49
CA ASN A 373 3.69 3.40 -35.32
C ASN A 373 4.44 2.85 -36.56
N PRO A 374 4.56 1.51 -36.71
CA PRO A 374 5.26 0.91 -37.85
C PRO A 374 4.41 0.87 -39.14
N ILE A 375 3.11 1.13 -39.06
CA ILE A 375 2.19 0.98 -40.20
C ILE A 375 2.21 2.25 -41.06
N LEU A 376 2.83 2.16 -42.24
CA LEU A 376 2.98 3.22 -43.22
C LEU A 376 1.87 3.19 -44.29
N LEU A 377 1.39 2.00 -44.63
CA LEU A 377 0.38 1.76 -45.66
C LEU A 377 -0.99 1.44 -45.05
N ALA A 378 -2.06 1.68 -45.81
CA ALA A 378 -3.37 1.12 -45.51
C ALA A 378 -3.37 -0.38 -45.86
N LEU A 379 -3.05 -1.22 -44.88
CA LEU A 379 -3.00 -2.68 -45.04
C LEU A 379 -4.39 -3.29 -44.80
N PRO A 380 -4.76 -4.39 -45.49
CA PRO A 380 -5.92 -5.20 -45.11
C PRO A 380 -5.79 -5.75 -43.70
N ASN A 381 -6.90 -5.87 -42.97
CA ASN A 381 -6.91 -6.35 -41.58
C ASN A 381 -6.16 -7.70 -41.42
N GLN A 382 -6.36 -8.64 -42.35
CA GLN A 382 -5.71 -9.95 -42.29
C GLN A 382 -4.18 -9.87 -42.34
N GLU A 383 -3.59 -8.99 -43.16
CA GLU A 383 -2.14 -8.80 -43.19
C GLU A 383 -1.65 -8.16 -41.89
N GLN A 384 -2.39 -7.17 -41.39
CA GLN A 384 -2.06 -6.51 -40.13
C GLN A 384 -2.10 -7.50 -38.95
N ASP A 385 -3.07 -8.41 -38.91
CA ASP A 385 -3.21 -9.45 -37.87
C ASP A 385 -2.06 -10.46 -37.93
N GLN A 386 -1.59 -10.83 -39.13
CA GLN A 386 -0.43 -11.71 -39.31
C GLN A 386 0.84 -11.08 -38.73
N TRP A 387 1.09 -9.81 -39.04
CA TRP A 387 2.23 -9.08 -38.47
C TRP A 387 2.12 -8.95 -36.95
N GLN A 388 0.93 -8.66 -36.43
CA GLN A 388 0.70 -8.58 -34.99
C GLN A 388 0.95 -9.91 -34.29
N SER A 389 0.42 -11.01 -34.81
CA SER A 389 0.60 -12.34 -34.24
C SER A 389 2.07 -12.75 -34.24
N ARG A 390 2.77 -12.52 -35.36
CA ARG A 390 4.19 -12.83 -35.47
C ARG A 390 5.06 -12.02 -34.52
N TYR A 391 4.75 -10.74 -34.34
CA TYR A 391 5.44 -9.90 -33.35
C TYR A 391 5.15 -10.36 -31.93
N ARG A 392 3.88 -10.61 -31.56
CA ARG A 392 3.47 -10.97 -30.19
C ARG A 392 4.00 -12.33 -29.72
N ASP A 393 4.32 -13.25 -30.63
CA ASP A 393 4.87 -14.57 -30.27
C ASP A 393 6.16 -14.46 -29.43
N ARG A 394 7.05 -13.54 -29.79
CA ARG A 394 8.36 -13.37 -29.13
C ARG A 394 8.77 -11.92 -28.86
N PHE A 395 7.91 -10.95 -29.13
CA PHE A 395 8.25 -9.53 -29.10
C PHE A 395 9.56 -9.22 -29.84
N ASP A 396 9.76 -9.88 -30.99
CA ASP A 396 10.98 -9.74 -31.78
C ASP A 396 10.94 -8.48 -32.64
N GLY A 397 11.87 -7.57 -32.38
CA GLY A 397 12.00 -6.31 -33.11
C GLY A 397 12.32 -6.49 -34.60
N GLN A 398 12.92 -7.62 -35.01
CA GLN A 398 13.22 -7.90 -36.42
C GLN A 398 11.97 -7.92 -37.30
N VAL A 399 10.80 -8.24 -36.73
CA VAL A 399 9.52 -8.19 -37.44
C VAL A 399 9.23 -6.79 -37.98
N PHE A 400 9.66 -5.73 -37.29
CA PHE A 400 9.46 -4.36 -37.77
C PHE A 400 10.39 -4.01 -38.93
N ASP A 401 11.60 -4.55 -38.97
CA ASP A 401 12.52 -4.36 -40.10
C ASP A 401 11.95 -4.97 -41.37
N GLU A 402 11.46 -6.21 -41.28
CA GLU A 402 10.83 -6.91 -42.40
C GLU A 402 9.55 -6.22 -42.87
N MET A 403 8.71 -5.76 -41.93
CA MET A 403 7.50 -5.00 -42.23
C MET A 403 7.83 -3.68 -42.92
N TYR A 404 8.86 -2.99 -42.46
CA TYR A 404 9.30 -1.72 -43.02
C TYR A 404 9.77 -1.91 -44.48
N ASP A 405 10.62 -2.90 -44.73
CA ASP A 405 11.10 -3.23 -46.08
C ASP A 405 9.98 -3.64 -47.03
N TYR A 406 9.03 -4.45 -46.55
CA TYR A 406 7.84 -4.81 -47.32
C TYR A 406 7.03 -3.57 -47.72
N GLN A 407 6.71 -2.69 -46.77
CA GLN A 407 5.93 -1.49 -47.04
C GLN A 407 6.67 -0.51 -47.96
N LEU A 408 7.99 -0.35 -47.84
CA LEU A 408 8.77 0.50 -48.74
C LEU A 408 8.74 0.01 -50.19
N ARG A 409 8.87 -1.31 -50.42
CA ARG A 409 8.74 -1.89 -51.77
C ARG A 409 7.39 -1.56 -52.41
N GLN A 410 6.31 -1.63 -51.64
CA GLN A 410 4.96 -1.31 -52.10
C GLN A 410 4.72 0.19 -52.31
N ILE A 411 5.34 1.04 -51.49
CA ILE A 411 5.29 2.50 -51.69
C ILE A 411 5.92 2.89 -53.04
N ASN A 412 7.01 2.21 -53.40
CA ASN A 412 7.78 2.45 -54.62
C ASN A 412 7.12 1.87 -55.89
N SER A 413 6.29 0.83 -55.79
CA SER A 413 5.52 0.26 -56.92
C SER A 413 4.27 1.08 -57.31
N ALA A 414 4.07 2.25 -56.69
CA ALA A 414 3.03 3.25 -56.99
C ALA A 414 1.56 2.85 -56.77
N SER A 415 1.26 1.61 -56.35
CA SER A 415 -0.12 1.09 -56.24
C SER A 415 -0.79 1.27 -54.88
N SER A 416 -0.08 1.79 -53.86
CA SER A 416 -0.54 1.75 -52.46
C SER A 416 -0.80 3.15 -51.86
N SER A 417 -1.90 3.25 -51.10
CA SER A 417 -2.27 4.40 -50.29
C SER A 417 -1.59 4.39 -48.92
N LEU A 418 -1.15 5.56 -48.46
CA LEU A 418 -0.53 5.69 -47.12
C LEU A 418 -1.61 5.62 -46.03
N ASN A 419 -1.21 5.19 -44.84
CA ASN A 419 -2.07 5.11 -43.67
C ASN A 419 -2.63 6.50 -43.30
N THR A 420 -3.94 6.59 -43.03
CA THR A 420 -4.62 7.80 -42.57
C THR A 420 -3.97 8.44 -41.33
N ALA A 421 -3.47 7.64 -40.39
CA ALA A 421 -2.79 8.12 -39.19
C ALA A 421 -1.50 8.90 -39.52
N LEU A 422 -0.80 8.51 -40.59
CA LEU A 422 0.38 9.23 -41.10
C LEU A 422 -0.02 10.59 -41.67
N TYR A 423 -1.10 10.64 -42.46
CA TYR A 423 -1.66 11.90 -42.97
C TYR A 423 -2.05 12.84 -41.83
N VAL A 424 -2.79 12.35 -40.83
CA VAL A 424 -3.25 13.15 -39.70
C VAL A 424 -2.06 13.70 -38.91
N PHE A 425 -1.04 12.87 -38.67
CA PHE A 425 0.15 13.28 -37.93
C PHE A 425 0.89 14.42 -38.62
N TYR A 426 1.26 14.27 -39.89
CA TYR A 426 2.05 15.30 -40.58
C TYR A 426 1.23 16.56 -40.88
N ASN A 427 -0.08 16.45 -41.12
CA ASN A 427 -0.92 17.65 -41.23
C ASN A 427 -0.92 18.48 -39.93
N ARG A 428 -0.80 17.85 -38.74
CA ARG A 428 -0.68 18.57 -37.46
C ARG A 428 0.67 19.27 -37.25
N LEU A 429 1.66 18.96 -38.08
CA LEU A 429 3.00 19.59 -38.07
C LEU A 429 3.11 20.77 -39.06
N LYS A 430 2.12 20.99 -39.92
CA LYS A 430 2.07 22.17 -40.80
C LYS A 430 2.18 23.45 -39.99
N GLY A 431 3.05 24.36 -40.44
CA GLY A 431 3.32 25.63 -39.76
C GLY A 431 4.18 25.53 -38.49
N LYS A 432 4.60 24.32 -38.08
CA LYS A 432 5.48 24.10 -36.92
C LYS A 432 6.91 23.70 -37.32
N ILE A 433 7.05 23.09 -38.49
CA ILE A 433 8.31 22.62 -39.09
C ILE A 433 8.25 22.90 -40.60
N THR A 434 9.38 23.19 -41.22
CA THR A 434 9.46 23.44 -42.67
C THR A 434 9.55 22.12 -43.45
N PHE A 435 8.63 21.94 -44.40
CA PHE A 435 8.61 20.78 -45.29
C PHE A 435 9.45 21.06 -46.52
N ARG A 436 10.22 20.07 -46.97
CA ARG A 436 11.16 20.20 -48.09
C ARG A 436 10.99 19.11 -49.13
N ARG A 437 11.50 19.36 -50.32
CA ARG A 437 11.77 18.34 -51.34
C ARG A 437 13.12 17.67 -51.05
N GLN A 438 13.43 16.61 -51.79
CA GLN A 438 14.68 15.86 -51.64
C GLN A 438 15.94 16.72 -51.88
N ASP A 439 15.83 17.74 -52.74
CA ASP A 439 16.90 18.70 -53.03
C ASP A 439 17.08 19.78 -51.94
N GLY A 440 16.23 19.78 -50.90
CA GLY A 440 16.27 20.74 -49.79
C GLY A 440 15.47 22.02 -50.02
N THR A 441 14.86 22.19 -51.19
CA THR A 441 13.93 23.31 -51.46
C THR A 441 12.64 23.19 -50.66
N GLU A 442 12.01 24.31 -50.30
CA GLU A 442 10.75 24.29 -49.55
C GLU A 442 9.61 23.68 -50.38
N TYR A 443 8.77 22.88 -49.72
CA TYR A 443 7.64 22.19 -50.33
C TYR A 443 6.37 23.04 -50.21
N HIS A 444 5.89 23.60 -51.32
CA HIS A 444 4.76 24.54 -51.34
C HIS A 444 3.47 24.03 -52.00
N ASP A 445 3.40 22.77 -52.45
CA ASP A 445 2.21 22.31 -53.18
C ASP A 445 0.95 22.32 -52.29
N SER A 446 -0.17 22.80 -52.83
CA SER A 446 -1.46 22.86 -52.12
C SER A 446 -1.95 21.47 -51.68
N GLN A 447 -1.64 20.44 -52.47
CA GLN A 447 -1.88 19.04 -52.15
C GLN A 447 -0.58 18.35 -51.71
N MET A 448 -0.51 17.95 -50.44
CA MET A 448 0.68 17.29 -49.88
C MET A 448 0.85 15.88 -50.42
N GLN A 449 1.99 15.62 -51.07
CA GLN A 449 2.42 14.28 -51.47
C GLN A 449 3.49 13.78 -50.49
N TRP A 450 3.08 13.17 -49.37
CA TRP A 450 4.01 12.77 -48.29
C TRP A 450 5.16 11.87 -48.73
N LYS A 451 5.00 11.11 -49.83
CA LYS A 451 6.07 10.32 -50.45
C LYS A 451 7.26 11.17 -50.95
N LYS A 452 7.05 12.46 -51.21
CA LYS A 452 8.04 13.42 -51.72
C LYS A 452 8.47 14.46 -50.69
N VAL A 453 7.98 14.35 -49.46
CA VAL A 453 8.25 15.31 -48.39
C VAL A 453 9.45 14.83 -47.56
N PHE A 454 10.39 15.74 -47.34
CA PHE A 454 11.57 15.58 -46.51
C PHE A 454 11.56 16.62 -45.39
N LEU A 455 12.19 16.27 -44.27
CA LEU A 455 12.29 17.11 -43.09
C LEU A 455 13.76 17.15 -42.65
N ARG A 456 14.20 18.31 -42.17
CA ARG A 456 15.55 18.48 -41.62
C ARG A 456 15.55 18.11 -40.14
N VAL A 457 16.54 17.31 -39.72
CA VAL A 457 16.52 16.68 -38.38
C VAL A 457 16.63 17.68 -37.24
N ASP A 458 17.49 18.68 -37.35
CA ASP A 458 17.63 19.78 -36.37
C ASP A 458 16.30 20.50 -36.07
N GLU A 459 15.52 20.85 -37.10
CA GLU A 459 14.23 21.52 -36.93
C GLU A 459 13.19 20.62 -36.25
N ILE A 460 13.27 19.31 -36.49
CA ILE A 460 12.44 18.33 -35.77
C ILE A 460 12.87 18.29 -34.31
N GLU A 461 14.17 18.15 -34.01
CA GLU A 461 14.66 18.11 -32.63
C GLU A 461 14.26 19.38 -31.86
N ASP A 462 14.37 20.56 -32.48
CA ASP A 462 13.92 21.84 -31.91
C ASP A 462 12.40 21.88 -31.66
N HIS A 463 11.61 21.27 -32.55
CA HIS A 463 10.19 21.07 -32.29
C HIS A 463 9.93 20.13 -31.12
N LEU A 464 10.65 19.01 -31.04
CA LEU A 464 10.49 18.00 -30.00
C LEU A 464 10.91 18.50 -28.61
N LEU A 465 11.92 19.37 -28.51
CA LEU A 465 12.34 20.00 -27.26
C LEU A 465 11.20 20.78 -26.57
N ARG A 466 10.26 21.31 -27.35
CA ARG A 466 9.07 22.02 -26.84
C ARG A 466 8.00 21.07 -26.31
N LEU A 467 8.09 19.76 -26.60
CA LEU A 467 7.15 18.73 -26.17
C LEU A 467 7.68 17.98 -24.93
N THR A 468 7.84 18.71 -23.82
CA THR A 468 8.49 18.21 -22.59
C THR A 468 7.96 16.87 -22.07
N THR A 469 6.66 16.60 -22.21
CA THR A 469 6.04 15.35 -21.74
C THR A 469 6.33 14.13 -22.61
N LYS A 470 6.89 14.32 -23.80
CA LYS A 470 7.29 13.29 -24.77
C LYS A 470 8.82 13.16 -24.90
N LEU A 471 9.58 13.94 -24.14
CA LEU A 471 11.02 13.73 -24.05
C LEU A 471 11.32 12.50 -23.19
N SER A 472 12.40 11.80 -23.53
CA SER A 472 12.84 10.61 -22.81
C SER A 472 13.28 10.93 -21.38
N ASP A 473 13.19 9.94 -20.49
CA ASP A 473 13.59 10.05 -19.09
C ASP A 473 15.12 9.88 -18.97
N ARG A 474 15.86 11.00 -19.07
CA ARG A 474 17.33 11.00 -19.19
C ARG A 474 18.10 11.21 -17.89
N SER A 475 17.42 11.61 -16.82
CA SER A 475 18.07 11.97 -15.56
C SER A 475 18.57 10.75 -14.81
N PRO A 476 19.85 10.68 -14.39
CA PRO A 476 20.36 9.58 -13.58
C PRO A 476 19.76 9.59 -12.18
N PHE A 477 19.90 8.48 -11.46
CA PHE A 477 19.60 8.36 -10.05
C PHE A 477 20.87 8.36 -9.22
N ARG A 478 20.83 9.05 -8.08
CA ARG A 478 21.92 9.03 -7.10
C ARG A 478 21.89 7.71 -6.31
N LEU A 479 23.05 7.08 -6.14
CA LEU A 479 23.23 5.90 -5.30
C LEU A 479 23.80 6.30 -3.92
N SER A 480 23.39 5.58 -2.89
CA SER A 480 23.95 5.68 -1.54
C SER A 480 24.94 4.52 -1.30
N PRO A 481 26.16 4.77 -0.76
CA PRO A 481 26.65 6.06 -0.24
C PRO A 481 27.26 7.00 -1.30
N ALA A 482 27.62 6.48 -2.48
CA ALA A 482 28.18 7.27 -3.58
C ALA A 482 27.93 6.59 -4.93
N GLY A 483 27.96 7.38 -6.01
CA GLY A 483 27.76 6.92 -7.38
C GLY A 483 26.39 7.29 -7.94
N GLU A 484 26.19 6.96 -9.20
CA GLU A 484 24.94 7.17 -9.92
C GLU A 484 24.63 5.94 -10.78
N ILE A 485 23.35 5.71 -11.03
CA ILE A 485 22.88 4.77 -12.07
C ILE A 485 22.10 5.55 -13.11
N GLN A 486 22.43 5.31 -14.37
CA GLN A 486 21.78 5.95 -15.51
C GLN A 486 20.45 5.28 -15.80
N THR A 487 19.46 6.03 -16.30
CA THR A 487 18.12 5.47 -16.55
C THR A 487 18.15 4.30 -17.54
N TRP A 488 19.05 4.32 -18.53
CA TRP A 488 19.16 3.21 -19.49
C TRP A 488 19.69 1.91 -18.84
N GLU A 489 20.34 1.99 -17.69
CA GLU A 489 20.79 0.81 -16.94
C GLU A 489 19.63 0.11 -16.20
N LEU A 490 18.41 0.65 -16.23
CA LEU A 490 17.23 0.02 -15.66
C LEU A 490 16.66 -1.09 -16.56
N MET A 491 16.00 -2.06 -15.93
CA MET A 491 15.34 -3.18 -16.58
C MET A 491 14.06 -2.75 -17.31
N PHE A 492 13.22 -1.96 -16.64
CA PHE A 492 11.85 -1.67 -17.09
C PHE A 492 11.73 -0.33 -17.82
N LEU A 493 12.22 -0.31 -19.06
CA LEU A 493 12.06 0.79 -20.01
C LEU A 493 10.83 0.56 -20.89
N MET A 494 10.15 1.63 -21.29
CA MET A 494 8.93 1.57 -22.10
C MET A 494 8.87 2.70 -23.13
N PRO A 495 8.16 2.53 -24.25
CA PRO A 495 7.87 3.62 -25.17
C PRO A 495 6.95 4.65 -24.48
N LYS A 496 7.46 5.86 -24.24
CA LYS A 496 6.75 6.92 -23.54
C LYS A 496 5.87 7.69 -24.50
N ARG A 497 4.56 7.76 -24.21
CA ARG A 497 3.56 8.46 -25.03
C ARG A 497 3.44 7.92 -26.47
N ALA A 498 3.73 6.64 -26.69
CA ALA A 498 3.34 5.95 -27.92
C ALA A 498 1.82 5.73 -27.89
N LEU A 499 1.09 6.30 -28.85
CA LEU A 499 -0.38 6.29 -28.83
C LEU A 499 -0.98 4.93 -29.15
N ALA A 500 -0.30 4.13 -29.96
CA ALA A 500 -0.74 2.79 -30.35
C ALA A 500 -0.49 1.75 -29.25
N GLU A 501 0.50 1.99 -28.39
CA GLU A 501 0.89 1.04 -27.35
C GLU A 501 -0.20 0.89 -26.29
N GLY A 502 -0.70 -0.34 -26.12
CA GLY A 502 -1.76 -0.66 -25.15
C GLY A 502 -3.15 -0.17 -25.55
N ARG A 503 -3.41 0.15 -26.83
CA ARG A 503 -4.72 0.56 -27.34
C ARG A 503 -5.06 -0.10 -28.66
N ASN A 504 -6.29 -0.60 -28.80
CA ASN A 504 -6.85 -1.15 -30.05
C ASN A 504 -5.91 -2.15 -30.75
N ASP A 505 -5.19 -2.96 -29.98
CA ASP A 505 -4.20 -3.93 -30.48
C ASP A 505 -3.12 -3.34 -31.41
N GLY A 506 -2.83 -2.03 -31.25
CA GLY A 506 -1.84 -1.32 -32.04
C GLY A 506 -0.40 -1.81 -31.80
N LEU A 507 0.41 -1.77 -32.85
CA LEU A 507 1.84 -2.08 -32.79
C LEU A 507 2.66 -0.84 -32.44
N CYS A 508 3.72 -1.03 -31.66
CA CYS A 508 4.72 -0.01 -31.36
C CYS A 508 6.12 -0.52 -31.69
N ASP A 509 6.76 0.07 -32.71
CA ASP A 509 8.15 -0.21 -33.06
C ASP A 509 9.11 0.50 -32.10
N ILE A 510 9.46 -0.21 -31.03
CA ILE A 510 10.42 0.25 -30.03
C ILE A 510 11.87 0.26 -30.51
N THR A 511 12.17 -0.32 -31.68
CA THR A 511 13.53 -0.32 -32.25
C THR A 511 13.88 1.03 -32.88
N ARG A 512 12.87 1.79 -33.31
CA ARG A 512 13.03 3.10 -33.95
C ARG A 512 12.47 4.25 -33.11
N TYR A 513 11.71 4.01 -32.06
CA TYR A 513 11.01 5.07 -31.34
C TYR A 513 11.90 5.93 -30.44
N TYR A 514 11.86 7.26 -30.59
CA TYR A 514 12.75 8.16 -29.83
C TYR A 514 12.36 8.35 -28.36
N SER A 515 11.08 8.25 -28.01
CA SER A 515 10.60 8.67 -26.69
C SER A 515 10.61 7.50 -25.73
N VAL A 516 11.65 7.43 -24.88
CA VAL A 516 11.87 6.32 -23.95
C VAL A 516 11.59 6.77 -22.53
N GLY A 517 10.69 6.08 -21.84
CA GLY A 517 10.41 6.32 -20.43
C GLY A 517 10.75 5.11 -19.58
N ARG A 518 10.61 5.28 -18.26
CA ARG A 518 10.72 4.20 -17.29
C ARG A 518 9.39 3.94 -16.58
N PHE A 519 9.19 2.73 -16.10
CA PHE A 519 8.04 2.43 -15.24
C PHE A 519 8.09 3.19 -13.92
N SER A 520 6.94 3.65 -13.44
CA SER A 520 6.78 4.23 -12.11
C SER A 520 5.99 3.30 -11.18
N PRO A 521 6.15 3.41 -9.85
CA PRO A 521 5.35 2.63 -8.91
C PRO A 521 3.85 2.86 -9.09
N ASP A 522 3.43 4.09 -9.41
CA ASP A 522 2.02 4.44 -9.62
C ASP A 522 1.40 3.62 -10.77
N MET A 523 2.15 3.37 -11.84
CA MET A 523 1.68 2.54 -12.96
C MET A 523 1.35 1.11 -12.51
N MET A 524 2.12 0.54 -11.58
CA MET A 524 1.82 -0.77 -11.01
C MET A 524 0.64 -0.76 -10.04
N HIS A 525 0.50 0.31 -9.25
CA HIS A 525 -0.70 0.49 -8.41
C HIS A 525 -1.96 0.60 -9.27
N HIS A 526 -1.90 1.27 -10.41
CA HIS A 526 -3.02 1.33 -11.35
C HIS A 526 -3.27 0.00 -12.04
N ALA A 527 -2.23 -0.71 -12.49
CA ALA A 527 -2.38 -1.95 -13.25
C ALA A 527 -3.09 -3.06 -12.44
N ILE A 528 -2.93 -3.10 -11.11
CA ILE A 528 -3.48 -4.18 -10.27
C ILE A 528 -4.56 -3.66 -9.30
N GLY A 529 -4.41 -2.45 -8.77
CA GLY A 529 -5.28 -1.90 -7.73
C GLY A 529 -6.49 -1.11 -8.25
N GLY A 530 -6.49 -0.69 -9.52
CA GLY A 530 -7.49 0.24 -10.05
C GLY A 530 -7.40 1.64 -9.44
N ASN A 531 -8.04 2.64 -10.06
CA ASN A 531 -8.29 3.94 -9.43
C ASN A 531 -9.40 4.71 -10.17
N GLU A 532 -10.28 5.38 -9.43
CA GLU A 532 -11.27 6.29 -10.02
C GLU A 532 -10.57 7.46 -10.73
N GLY A 533 -10.73 7.56 -12.05
CA GLY A 533 -10.26 8.70 -12.85
C GLY A 533 -8.95 8.52 -13.65
N CYS A 534 -8.38 7.30 -13.74
CA CYS A 534 -7.28 7.00 -14.66
C CYS A 534 -7.77 6.33 -15.95
N SER A 535 -7.28 6.77 -17.12
CA SER A 535 -7.78 6.34 -18.44
C SER A 535 -7.15 5.02 -18.96
N GLY A 536 -6.84 4.07 -18.08
CA GLY A 536 -6.18 2.81 -18.45
C GLY A 536 -6.83 1.62 -17.76
N SER A 537 -6.95 0.50 -18.48
CA SER A 537 -7.53 -0.72 -17.93
C SER A 537 -6.57 -1.43 -16.97
N THR A 538 -7.13 -2.10 -15.97
CA THR A 538 -6.36 -3.00 -15.09
C THR A 538 -6.02 -4.31 -15.79
N LEU A 539 -5.10 -5.09 -15.23
CA LEU A 539 -4.81 -6.44 -15.72
C LEU A 539 -6.04 -7.34 -15.61
N PHE A 540 -6.82 -7.20 -14.54
CA PHE A 540 -8.08 -7.92 -14.35
C PHE A 540 -9.09 -7.56 -15.45
N GLU A 541 -9.33 -6.28 -15.70
CA GLU A 541 -10.25 -5.83 -16.75
C GLU A 541 -9.84 -6.35 -18.14
N SER A 542 -8.54 -6.46 -18.40
CA SER A 542 -8.01 -6.78 -19.73
C SER A 542 -7.90 -8.29 -20.00
N TYR A 543 -7.66 -9.10 -18.96
CA TYR A 543 -7.30 -10.51 -19.09
C TYR A 543 -8.22 -11.49 -18.34
N SER A 544 -9.13 -11.01 -17.49
CA SER A 544 -10.08 -11.89 -16.79
C SER A 544 -11.20 -12.39 -17.71
N GLY A 545 -11.59 -13.65 -17.50
CA GLY A 545 -12.59 -14.35 -18.30
C GLY A 545 -14.04 -14.01 -17.96
N SER A 546 -14.34 -13.71 -16.68
CA SER A 546 -15.69 -13.37 -16.21
C SER A 546 -15.83 -11.88 -15.89
N ASP A 547 -17.05 -11.34 -16.00
CA ASP A 547 -17.31 -9.93 -15.67
C ASP A 547 -17.08 -9.63 -14.18
N GLU A 548 -17.35 -10.59 -13.31
CA GLU A 548 -17.03 -10.49 -11.88
C GLU A 548 -15.52 -10.37 -11.65
N ASP A 549 -14.72 -11.18 -12.35
CA ASP A 549 -13.27 -11.18 -12.18
C ASP A 549 -12.61 -9.93 -12.78
N ARG A 550 -13.26 -9.27 -13.74
CA ARG A 550 -12.80 -7.99 -14.30
C ARG A 550 -12.94 -6.84 -13.30
N MET A 551 -13.82 -6.96 -12.31
CA MET A 551 -14.00 -5.95 -11.25
C MET A 551 -13.04 -6.13 -10.07
N LEU A 552 -12.19 -7.17 -10.10
CA LEU A 552 -11.24 -7.43 -9.02
C LEU A 552 -10.17 -6.34 -8.96
N THR A 553 -9.72 -6.06 -7.74
CA THR A 553 -8.61 -5.16 -7.47
C THR A 553 -7.72 -5.76 -6.38
N LEU A 554 -6.44 -5.48 -6.43
CA LEU A 554 -5.49 -5.94 -5.42
C LEU A 554 -4.44 -4.86 -5.15
N ASN A 555 -4.22 -4.56 -3.87
CA ASN A 555 -3.13 -3.67 -3.47
C ASN A 555 -1.80 -4.41 -3.68
N PRO A 556 -0.86 -3.91 -4.51
CA PRO A 556 0.42 -4.58 -4.74
C PRO A 556 1.21 -4.86 -3.46
N HIS A 557 1.05 -4.03 -2.41
CA HIS A 557 1.73 -4.23 -1.13
C HIS A 557 1.23 -5.47 -0.36
N ALA A 558 0.01 -5.95 -0.65
CA ALA A 558 -0.56 -7.14 -0.03
C ALA A 558 0.23 -8.41 -0.40
N LEU A 559 0.85 -8.46 -1.58
CA LEU A 559 1.70 -9.59 -2.00
C LEU A 559 2.91 -9.78 -1.07
N ARG A 560 3.53 -8.67 -0.65
CA ARG A 560 4.63 -8.71 0.32
C ARG A 560 4.15 -9.15 1.70
N HIS A 561 2.96 -8.70 2.12
CA HIS A 561 2.35 -9.15 3.37
C HIS A 561 2.07 -10.65 3.36
N LEU A 562 1.52 -11.17 2.26
CA LEU A 562 1.29 -12.59 2.06
C LEU A 562 2.61 -13.37 2.16
N GLN A 563 3.62 -13.02 1.35
CA GLN A 563 4.89 -13.76 1.35
C GLN A 563 5.56 -13.75 2.73
N ASN A 564 5.56 -12.62 3.43
CA ASN A 564 6.08 -12.54 4.78
C ASN A 564 5.33 -13.44 5.76
N THR A 565 3.99 -13.43 5.71
CA THR A 565 3.13 -14.26 6.56
C THR A 565 3.37 -15.75 6.31
N GLU A 566 3.49 -16.17 5.04
CA GLU A 566 3.76 -17.57 4.70
C GLU A 566 5.16 -18.02 5.12
N LEU A 567 6.20 -17.17 5.07
CA LEU A 567 7.52 -17.51 5.59
C LEU A 567 7.49 -17.76 7.11
N PHE A 568 6.76 -16.92 7.85
CA PHE A 568 6.53 -17.15 9.28
C PHE A 568 5.72 -18.43 9.52
N ARG A 569 4.74 -18.74 8.67
CA ARG A 569 3.92 -19.96 8.76
C ARG A 569 4.73 -21.22 8.55
N LEU A 570 5.73 -21.17 7.66
CA LEU A 570 6.65 -22.26 7.39
C LEU A 570 7.79 -22.38 8.42
N GLY A 571 7.77 -21.58 9.50
CA GLY A 571 8.79 -21.63 10.55
C GLY A 571 10.16 -21.09 10.13
N VAL A 572 10.24 -20.29 9.07
CA VAL A 572 11.52 -19.67 8.66
C VAL A 572 11.97 -18.69 9.73
N ALA A 573 13.23 -18.79 10.14
CA ALA A 573 13.79 -17.95 11.19
C ALA A 573 13.61 -16.45 10.93
N ASP A 574 13.19 -15.72 11.97
CA ASP A 574 12.91 -14.28 11.94
C ASP A 574 14.04 -13.45 11.34
N THR A 575 15.29 -13.78 11.65
CA THR A 575 16.48 -13.08 11.16
C THR A 575 16.64 -13.27 9.65
N ILE A 576 16.28 -14.45 9.11
CA ILE A 576 16.29 -14.74 7.68
C ILE A 576 15.18 -13.97 6.97
N ILE A 577 13.97 -13.95 7.52
CA ILE A 577 12.84 -13.16 6.98
C ILE A 577 13.19 -11.66 6.98
N THR A 578 13.74 -11.17 8.09
CA THR A 578 14.15 -9.77 8.27
C THR A 578 15.22 -9.39 7.25
N LYS A 579 16.24 -10.24 7.07
CA LYS A 579 17.31 -10.03 6.09
C LYS A 579 16.79 -10.08 4.66
N ARG A 580 15.94 -11.06 4.31
CA ARG A 580 15.35 -11.19 2.97
C ARG A 580 14.63 -9.91 2.55
N PHE A 581 13.89 -9.30 3.46
CA PHE A 581 13.12 -8.09 3.19
C PHE A 581 13.86 -6.78 3.48
N ASN A 582 15.18 -6.84 3.72
CA ASN A 582 16.03 -5.69 4.07
C ASN A 582 15.44 -4.81 5.17
N ARG A 583 14.96 -5.45 6.23
CA ARG A 583 14.46 -4.77 7.42
C ARG A 583 15.58 -4.60 8.43
N ARG A 584 15.49 -3.53 9.23
CA ARG A 584 16.52 -3.21 10.24
C ARG A 584 16.35 -3.97 11.54
N SER A 585 15.14 -4.41 11.83
CA SER A 585 14.84 -5.14 13.05
C SER A 585 13.78 -6.21 12.83
N VAL A 586 13.84 -7.25 13.65
CA VAL A 586 12.85 -8.33 13.68
C VAL A 586 11.45 -7.79 13.99
N ALA A 587 11.35 -6.77 14.84
CA ALA A 587 10.08 -6.11 15.16
C ALA A 587 9.34 -5.59 13.92
N GLN A 588 10.08 -5.07 12.92
CA GLN A 588 9.49 -4.63 11.65
C GLN A 588 8.91 -5.80 10.85
N SER A 589 9.41 -7.03 11.01
CA SER A 589 8.90 -8.20 10.30
C SER A 589 7.54 -8.65 10.85
N TYR A 590 7.31 -8.50 12.14
CA TYR A 590 6.03 -8.80 12.79
C TYR A 590 4.91 -7.82 12.41
N GLU A 591 5.20 -6.61 11.94
CA GLU A 591 4.17 -5.71 11.38
C GLU A 591 3.50 -6.27 10.12
N TYR A 592 4.18 -7.23 9.48
CA TYR A 592 3.76 -7.92 8.27
C TYR A 592 3.33 -9.37 8.54
N ASP A 593 3.38 -9.85 9.79
CA ASP A 593 2.92 -11.18 10.18
C ASP A 593 1.43 -11.14 10.49
N HIS A 594 0.65 -11.76 9.62
CA HIS A 594 -0.81 -11.82 9.70
C HIS A 594 -1.32 -13.21 10.05
N ARG A 595 -0.47 -14.13 10.54
CA ARG A 595 -0.89 -15.47 10.95
C ARG A 595 -2.04 -15.40 11.95
N SER A 596 -2.96 -16.36 11.84
CA SER A 596 -3.99 -16.59 12.85
C SER A 596 -3.35 -16.99 14.18
N LEU A 597 -4.12 -16.96 15.28
CA LEU A 597 -3.54 -17.40 16.55
C LEU A 597 -3.20 -18.89 16.51
N ALA A 598 -3.98 -19.71 15.78
CA ALA A 598 -3.68 -21.13 15.58
C ALA A 598 -2.34 -21.34 14.85
N GLU A 599 -2.14 -20.71 13.69
CA GLU A 599 -0.91 -20.80 12.88
C GLU A 599 0.34 -20.32 13.67
N ASP A 600 0.16 -19.32 14.53
CA ASP A 600 1.23 -18.73 15.35
C ASP A 600 1.58 -19.63 16.57
N LEU A 601 0.66 -20.47 17.03
CA LEU A 601 0.90 -21.43 18.09
C LEU A 601 1.50 -22.74 17.57
N GLU A 602 1.14 -23.19 16.37
CA GLU A 602 1.73 -24.39 15.73
C GLU A 602 3.26 -24.31 15.61
N GLY A 603 3.81 -23.10 15.41
CA GLY A 603 5.26 -22.88 15.37
C GLY A 603 5.98 -22.93 16.73
N ILE A 604 5.26 -23.18 17.84
CA ILE A 604 5.84 -23.29 19.19
C ILE A 604 6.04 -24.76 19.51
N GLU A 605 7.29 -25.20 19.41
CA GLU A 605 7.67 -26.57 19.77
C GLU A 605 7.47 -26.82 21.27
N LEU A 606 6.79 -27.92 21.56
CA LEU A 606 6.77 -28.57 22.87
C LEU A 606 7.59 -29.87 22.76
N PRO A 607 8.29 -30.31 23.83
CA PRO A 607 8.90 -31.63 23.84
C PRO A 607 7.87 -32.71 23.49
N LEU A 608 8.25 -33.70 22.65
CA LEU A 608 7.31 -34.69 22.12
C LEU A 608 6.57 -35.45 23.23
N GLU A 609 7.27 -35.79 24.30
CA GLU A 609 6.72 -36.46 25.50
C GLU A 609 5.68 -35.60 26.22
N VAL A 610 5.91 -34.28 26.26
CA VAL A 610 5.01 -33.29 26.86
C VAL A 610 3.77 -33.07 25.98
N GLU A 611 3.93 -32.98 24.65
CA GLU A 611 2.81 -32.80 23.74
C GLU A 611 1.86 -34.02 23.72
N VAL A 612 2.43 -35.23 23.75
CA VAL A 612 1.66 -36.48 23.87
C VAL A 612 0.95 -36.56 25.23
N SER A 613 1.59 -36.11 26.31
CA SER A 613 1.02 -36.16 27.67
C SER A 613 -0.09 -35.14 27.91
N LEU A 614 0.03 -33.92 27.36
CA LEU A 614 -0.89 -32.80 27.61
C LEU A 614 -2.23 -32.91 26.85
N GLY A 615 -2.28 -33.66 25.75
CA GLY A 615 -3.44 -33.66 24.86
C GLY A 615 -3.65 -32.31 24.14
N ARG A 616 -4.54 -32.26 23.14
CA ARG A 616 -4.63 -31.11 22.20
C ARG A 616 -4.91 -29.76 22.89
N LYS A 617 -5.75 -29.74 23.94
CA LYS A 617 -6.17 -28.50 24.63
C LYS A 617 -5.09 -27.97 25.57
N ALA A 618 -4.54 -28.79 26.48
CA ALA A 618 -3.49 -28.33 27.39
C ALA A 618 -2.17 -28.04 26.65
N ALA A 619 -1.88 -28.74 25.55
CA ALA A 619 -0.76 -28.39 24.66
C ALA A 619 -0.94 -27.01 24.02
N THR A 620 -2.17 -26.64 23.63
CA THR A 620 -2.46 -25.30 23.10
C THR A 620 -2.27 -24.22 24.17
N VAL A 621 -2.74 -24.47 25.41
CA VAL A 621 -2.53 -23.54 26.55
C VAL A 621 -1.05 -23.43 26.90
N ALA A 622 -0.30 -24.52 26.91
CA ALA A 622 1.15 -24.53 27.12
C ALA A 622 1.87 -23.68 26.08
N ARG A 623 1.51 -23.83 24.79
CA ARG A 623 2.01 -22.97 23.70
C ARG A 623 1.66 -21.51 23.92
N MET A 624 0.43 -21.18 24.34
CA MET A 624 0.02 -19.80 24.64
C MET A 624 0.80 -19.20 25.82
N ILE A 625 1.07 -19.98 26.86
CA ILE A 625 1.87 -19.55 28.03
C ILE A 625 3.32 -19.30 27.62
N LYS A 626 3.93 -20.23 26.87
CA LYS A 626 5.30 -20.13 26.34
C LYS A 626 5.47 -18.92 25.43
N ALA A 627 4.46 -18.57 24.62
CA ALA A 627 4.45 -17.34 23.82
C ALA A 627 4.07 -16.06 24.60
N GLY A 628 3.77 -16.13 25.89
CA GLY A 628 3.32 -14.98 26.68
C GLY A 628 1.98 -14.39 26.23
N LYS A 629 1.16 -15.17 25.53
CA LYS A 629 -0.16 -14.78 24.98
C LYS A 629 -1.32 -15.12 25.91
N ALA A 630 -1.05 -15.83 27.01
CA ALA A 630 -1.98 -16.12 28.09
C ALA A 630 -1.53 -15.44 29.39
N SER A 631 -2.49 -14.99 30.20
CA SER A 631 -2.28 -14.37 31.52
C SER A 631 -3.43 -14.72 32.46
N GLY A 632 -3.17 -14.88 33.75
CA GLY A 632 -4.17 -15.18 34.77
C GLY A 632 -3.68 -16.22 35.78
N PRO A 633 -4.50 -16.57 36.79
CA PRO A 633 -4.06 -17.36 37.95
C PRO A 633 -3.43 -18.71 37.60
N ILE A 634 -3.95 -19.45 36.61
CA ILE A 634 -3.34 -20.69 36.13
C ILE A 634 -1.97 -20.43 35.48
N VAL A 635 -1.82 -19.35 34.73
CA VAL A 635 -0.55 -19.02 34.08
C VAL A 635 0.49 -18.59 35.11
N ASP A 636 0.05 -17.86 36.13
CA ASP A 636 0.91 -17.41 37.23
C ASP A 636 1.32 -18.59 38.12
N ALA A 637 0.39 -19.51 38.40
CA ALA A 637 0.67 -20.77 39.09
C ALA A 637 1.59 -21.68 38.26
N PHE A 638 1.35 -21.84 36.96
CA PHE A 638 2.22 -22.59 36.06
C PHE A 638 3.65 -22.05 36.08
N LYS A 639 3.83 -20.72 35.94
CA LYS A 639 5.16 -20.08 35.99
C LYS A 639 5.82 -20.23 37.35
N ASN A 640 5.05 -20.13 38.44
CA ASN A 640 5.57 -20.32 39.79
C ASN A 640 6.01 -21.77 40.01
N ILE A 641 5.19 -22.75 39.62
CA ILE A 641 5.53 -24.18 39.70
C ILE A 641 6.74 -24.49 38.82
N GLN A 642 6.81 -23.93 37.61
CA GLN A 642 7.97 -24.07 36.73
C GLN A 642 9.26 -23.55 37.40
N GLN A 643 9.18 -22.42 38.12
CA GLN A 643 10.32 -21.84 38.84
C GLN A 643 10.71 -22.60 40.11
N THR A 644 9.74 -23.17 40.82
CA THR A 644 9.94 -23.75 42.16
C THR A 644 10.10 -25.27 42.17
N HIS A 645 9.46 -25.97 41.24
CA HIS A 645 9.35 -27.44 41.20
C HIS A 645 9.76 -28.05 39.84
N GLY A 646 10.17 -27.24 38.87
CA GLY A 646 10.66 -27.71 37.57
C GLY A 646 9.58 -27.84 36.50
N GLU A 647 10.03 -28.12 35.27
CA GLU A 647 9.19 -28.05 34.07
C GLU A 647 8.14 -29.18 34.00
N ASP A 648 8.49 -30.39 34.43
CA ASP A 648 7.60 -31.55 34.42
C ASP A 648 6.41 -31.36 35.36
N ALA A 649 6.64 -30.85 36.58
CA ALA A 649 5.59 -30.54 37.54
C ALA A 649 4.65 -29.42 37.04
N ALA A 650 5.18 -28.46 36.28
CA ALA A 650 4.38 -27.40 35.68
C ALA A 650 3.48 -27.93 34.55
N PHE A 651 3.98 -28.84 33.71
CA PHE A 651 3.18 -29.48 32.67
C PHE A 651 2.15 -30.46 33.25
N GLU A 652 2.46 -31.17 34.33
CA GLU A 652 1.50 -32.01 35.04
C GLU A 652 0.38 -31.18 35.69
N PHE A 653 0.73 -30.06 36.32
CA PHE A 653 -0.24 -29.07 36.78
C PHE A 653 -1.13 -28.58 35.63
N LEU A 654 -0.53 -28.22 34.49
CA LEU A 654 -1.29 -27.75 33.33
C LEU A 654 -2.21 -28.83 32.76
N LYS A 655 -1.77 -30.10 32.76
CA LYS A 655 -2.57 -31.26 32.31
C LYS A 655 -3.83 -31.44 33.16
N LEU A 656 -3.73 -31.19 34.46
CA LEU A 656 -4.83 -31.34 35.42
C LEU A 656 -5.75 -30.10 35.45
N GLU A 657 -5.18 -28.91 35.36
CA GLU A 657 -5.89 -27.65 35.59
C GLU A 657 -6.42 -26.98 34.30
N ALA A 658 -5.84 -27.28 33.14
CA ALA A 658 -6.29 -26.71 31.87
C ALA A 658 -7.71 -27.14 31.46
N ASP A 659 -8.31 -28.11 32.16
CA ASP A 659 -9.67 -28.61 31.92
C ASP A 659 -10.74 -27.98 32.85
N GLY A 660 -10.37 -27.22 33.89
CA GLY A 660 -11.29 -26.86 34.99
C GLY A 660 -11.53 -25.38 35.33
N PHE A 661 -10.76 -24.44 34.80
CA PHE A 661 -10.76 -23.06 35.35
C PHE A 661 -11.50 -22.03 34.50
N HIS A 662 -12.63 -21.53 35.01
CA HIS A 662 -13.35 -20.39 34.42
C HIS A 662 -13.68 -19.34 35.49
N SER A 663 -13.08 -18.15 35.36
CA SER A 663 -13.46 -16.97 36.15
C SER A 663 -14.75 -16.37 35.59
N THR A 664 -15.80 -16.26 36.41
CA THR A 664 -17.00 -15.50 36.03
C THR A 664 -16.86 -14.05 36.51
N PRO A 665 -17.61 -13.08 35.97
CA PRO A 665 -17.57 -11.70 36.45
C PRO A 665 -17.99 -11.50 37.91
N TYR A 666 -18.57 -12.54 38.54
CA TYR A 666 -19.30 -12.47 39.82
C TYR A 666 -18.75 -13.44 40.88
N GLY A 667 -17.72 -14.21 40.56
CA GLY A 667 -17.13 -15.23 41.43
C GLY A 667 -16.51 -16.39 40.64
N HIS A 668 -16.04 -17.43 41.32
CA HIS A 668 -15.46 -18.62 40.68
C HIS A 668 -16.50 -19.73 40.56
N CYS A 669 -16.53 -20.41 39.41
CA CYS A 669 -17.33 -21.62 39.20
C CYS A 669 -16.46 -22.85 39.46
N ILE A 670 -16.95 -23.78 40.28
CA ILE A 670 -16.24 -25.03 40.64
C ILE A 670 -16.80 -26.29 39.96
N ASN A 671 -17.67 -26.14 38.95
CA ASN A 671 -18.26 -27.28 38.24
C ASN A 671 -17.36 -27.81 37.12
N SER A 672 -17.29 -29.15 36.98
CA SER A 672 -16.58 -29.85 35.89
C SER A 672 -17.42 -29.87 34.61
N PHE A 673 -16.85 -29.46 33.47
CA PHE A 673 -17.56 -29.36 32.17
C PHE A 673 -17.34 -30.51 31.20
N THR A 674 -16.79 -31.64 31.64
CA THR A 674 -16.73 -32.83 30.79
C THR A 674 -18.11 -33.40 30.45
N VAL A 675 -19.19 -32.82 30.98
CA VAL A 675 -20.59 -33.18 30.70
C VAL A 675 -21.40 -31.87 30.49
N ASP A 676 -21.53 -31.43 29.24
CA ASP A 676 -22.35 -30.31 28.69
C ASP A 676 -22.17 -28.87 29.23
N PRO A 677 -21.97 -27.81 28.38
CA PRO A 677 -21.91 -26.40 28.80
C PRO A 677 -23.20 -25.92 29.52
N CYS A 678 -23.07 -25.11 30.57
CA CYS A 678 -24.22 -24.73 31.42
C CYS A 678 -25.22 -23.92 30.60
N PRO A 679 -26.48 -24.38 30.48
CA PRO A 679 -27.50 -23.74 29.65
C PRO A 679 -27.88 -22.32 30.10
N LYS A 680 -27.43 -21.90 31.28
CA LYS A 680 -27.72 -20.59 31.88
C LYS A 680 -26.56 -19.59 31.76
N HIS A 681 -25.51 -19.90 30.99
CA HIS A 681 -24.47 -18.97 30.51
C HIS A 681 -24.07 -17.85 31.49
N LEU A 682 -23.26 -18.17 32.50
CA LEU A 682 -22.73 -17.24 33.52
C LEU A 682 -23.75 -16.64 34.50
N GLU A 683 -25.03 -17.04 34.48
CA GLU A 683 -26.01 -16.70 35.54
C GLU A 683 -25.85 -17.54 36.83
N CYS A 684 -24.63 -17.93 37.17
CA CYS A 684 -24.33 -18.64 38.42
C CYS A 684 -24.79 -17.87 39.68
N PHE A 685 -24.84 -16.54 39.60
CA PHE A 685 -25.37 -15.65 40.63
C PHE A 685 -26.87 -15.81 40.89
N ALA A 686 -27.60 -16.54 40.03
CA ALA A 686 -29.02 -16.84 40.19
C ALA A 686 -29.29 -18.13 40.99
N GLY A 687 -28.48 -18.39 42.03
CA GLY A 687 -28.70 -19.50 42.96
C GLY A 687 -28.02 -20.82 42.59
N CYS A 688 -26.93 -20.80 41.81
CA CYS A 688 -26.22 -22.02 41.44
C CYS A 688 -25.34 -22.53 42.59
N ARG A 689 -25.43 -23.83 42.90
CA ARG A 689 -24.63 -24.44 43.97
C ARG A 689 -23.12 -24.43 43.75
N HIS A 690 -22.68 -24.26 42.51
CA HIS A 690 -21.27 -24.31 42.11
C HIS A 690 -20.58 -22.93 42.11
N LEU A 691 -21.24 -21.89 42.63
CA LEU A 691 -20.66 -20.55 42.75
C LEU A 691 -19.97 -20.35 44.10
N THR A 692 -18.70 -19.93 44.06
CA THR A 692 -17.90 -19.59 45.24
C THR A 692 -17.60 -18.09 45.28
N ALA A 693 -17.76 -17.48 46.46
CA ALA A 693 -17.46 -16.07 46.68
C ALA A 693 -15.95 -15.79 46.64
N THR A 694 -15.58 -14.58 46.21
CA THR A 694 -14.18 -14.19 45.96
C THR A 694 -13.87 -12.83 46.56
N GLY A 695 -12.65 -12.61 47.06
CA GLY A 695 -12.18 -11.32 47.56
C GLY A 695 -11.72 -10.34 46.47
N MET A 696 -11.86 -10.70 45.18
CA MET A 696 -11.38 -9.88 44.06
C MET A 696 -12.15 -8.54 43.95
N PRO A 697 -11.47 -7.37 43.98
CA PRO A 697 -12.12 -6.06 43.90
C PRO A 697 -12.97 -5.86 42.64
N GLN A 698 -12.59 -6.50 41.53
CA GLN A 698 -13.30 -6.42 40.25
C GLN A 698 -14.64 -7.17 40.27
N HIS A 699 -14.70 -8.36 40.89
CA HIS A 699 -15.96 -9.08 41.06
C HIS A 699 -16.91 -8.33 41.99
N HIS A 700 -16.37 -7.74 43.06
CA HIS A 700 -17.15 -6.88 43.96
C HIS A 700 -17.72 -5.66 43.22
N ALA A 701 -16.91 -4.97 42.40
CA ALA A 701 -17.38 -3.84 41.59
C ALA A 701 -18.48 -4.25 40.58
N HIS A 702 -18.34 -5.40 39.92
CA HIS A 702 -19.36 -5.93 39.01
C HIS A 702 -20.65 -6.34 39.74
N LEU A 703 -20.55 -6.95 40.92
CA LEU A 703 -21.70 -7.32 41.76
C LEU A 703 -22.44 -6.09 42.27
N VAL A 704 -21.73 -5.04 42.70
CA VAL A 704 -22.34 -3.75 43.10
C VAL A 704 -23.04 -3.09 41.91
N GLN A 705 -22.43 -3.10 40.72
CA GLN A 705 -23.05 -2.55 39.51
C GLN A 705 -24.30 -3.36 39.10
N LEU A 706 -24.24 -4.69 39.22
CA LEU A 706 -25.37 -5.58 38.94
C LEU A 706 -26.50 -5.39 39.96
N GLU A 707 -26.17 -5.23 41.25
CA GLU A 707 -27.13 -4.92 42.31
C GLU A 707 -27.87 -3.61 42.02
N GLY A 708 -27.15 -2.57 41.58
CA GLY A 708 -27.73 -1.29 41.16
C GLY A 708 -28.73 -1.45 40.01
N ARG A 709 -28.33 -2.15 38.94
CA ARG A 709 -29.20 -2.41 37.78
C ARG A 709 -30.45 -3.21 38.14
N LEU A 710 -30.34 -4.20 39.03
CA LEU A 710 -31.47 -5.01 39.49
C LEU A 710 -32.43 -4.20 40.38
N LYS A 711 -31.91 -3.30 41.24
CA LYS A 711 -32.74 -2.36 42.01
C LYS A 711 -33.56 -1.46 41.10
N ASP A 712 -32.95 -0.92 40.04
CA ASP A 712 -33.64 -0.06 39.07
C ASP A 712 -34.68 -0.83 38.27
N ALA A 713 -34.37 -2.07 37.86
CA ALA A 713 -35.32 -2.95 37.18
C ALA A 713 -36.53 -3.30 38.05
N VAL A 714 -36.34 -3.58 39.34
CA VAL A 714 -37.45 -3.83 40.29
C VAL A 714 -38.35 -2.60 40.39
N LYS A 715 -37.78 -1.41 40.60
CA LYS A 715 -38.55 -0.15 40.66
C LYS A 715 -39.35 0.11 39.39
N ALA A 716 -38.75 -0.13 38.22
CA ALA A 716 -39.39 0.06 36.92
C ALA A 716 -40.51 -0.95 36.63
N ILE A 717 -40.47 -2.15 37.21
CA ILE A 717 -41.55 -3.14 37.13
C ILE A 717 -42.67 -2.78 38.10
N GLU A 718 -42.34 -2.33 39.31
CA GLU A 718 -43.31 -1.92 40.32
C GLU A 718 -44.17 -0.74 39.88
N SER A 719 -43.59 0.21 39.13
CA SER A 719 -44.28 1.38 38.58
C SER A 719 -45.25 1.07 37.42
N ARG A 720 -45.29 -0.17 36.93
CA ARG A 720 -46.26 -0.60 35.90
C ARG A 720 -47.63 -0.88 36.53
N SER A 721 -48.69 -0.70 35.74
CA SER A 721 -50.07 -1.04 36.16
C SER A 721 -50.17 -2.49 36.64
N ALA A 722 -50.88 -2.71 37.75
CA ALA A 722 -51.09 -4.03 38.33
C ALA A 722 -51.82 -5.02 37.41
N LYS A 723 -52.48 -4.54 36.34
CA LYS A 723 -53.15 -5.36 35.32
C LYS A 723 -52.25 -5.78 34.16
N ALA A 724 -50.96 -5.39 34.16
CA ALA A 724 -50.03 -5.74 33.09
C ALA A 724 -49.69 -7.24 33.13
N VAL A 725 -49.94 -7.93 32.02
CA VAL A 725 -49.72 -9.38 31.88
C VAL A 725 -48.24 -9.70 32.15
N GLY A 726 -47.98 -10.64 33.07
CA GLY A 726 -46.64 -11.09 33.41
C GLY A 726 -45.85 -10.18 34.38
N ARG A 727 -46.43 -9.07 34.86
CA ARG A 727 -45.79 -8.16 35.82
C ARG A 727 -45.34 -8.87 37.09
N ASP A 728 -46.24 -9.65 37.71
CA ASP A 728 -45.94 -10.29 38.98
C ASP A 728 -44.85 -11.35 38.84
N ASN A 729 -44.83 -12.10 37.73
CA ASN A 729 -43.77 -13.05 37.41
C ASN A 729 -42.42 -12.35 37.18
N GLN A 730 -42.41 -11.23 36.45
CA GLN A 730 -41.19 -10.43 36.25
C GLN A 730 -40.67 -9.83 37.56
N LEU A 731 -41.59 -9.39 38.43
CA LEU A 731 -41.25 -8.80 39.72
C LEU A 731 -40.65 -9.85 40.67
N ILE A 732 -41.26 -11.03 40.77
CA ILE A 732 -40.74 -12.17 41.55
C ILE A 732 -39.36 -12.56 41.03
N HIS A 733 -39.20 -12.68 39.72
CA HIS A 733 -37.93 -13.04 39.10
C HIS A 733 -36.81 -12.02 39.36
N ALA A 734 -37.10 -10.72 39.25
CA ALA A 734 -36.13 -9.66 39.53
C ALA A 734 -35.77 -9.58 41.03
N LYS A 735 -36.75 -9.75 41.92
CA LYS A 735 -36.53 -9.77 43.37
C LYS A 735 -35.67 -10.96 43.81
N ASN A 736 -35.89 -12.15 43.26
CA ASN A 736 -35.10 -13.34 43.56
C ASN A 736 -33.63 -13.17 43.14
N ARG A 737 -33.37 -12.61 41.95
CA ARG A 737 -32.01 -12.32 41.48
C ARG A 737 -31.32 -11.23 42.31
N LEU A 738 -32.04 -10.19 42.71
CA LEU A 738 -31.51 -9.15 43.59
C LEU A 738 -31.13 -9.70 44.97
N ALA A 739 -31.96 -10.59 45.54
CA ALA A 739 -31.65 -11.26 46.80
C ALA A 739 -30.40 -12.14 46.68
N ALA A 740 -30.26 -12.88 45.58
CA ALA A 740 -29.11 -13.74 45.31
C ALA A 740 -27.80 -12.93 45.16
N VAL A 741 -27.82 -11.79 44.46
CA VAL A 741 -26.65 -10.90 44.35
C VAL A 741 -26.26 -10.31 45.71
N LYS A 742 -27.24 -9.90 46.53
CA LYS A 742 -26.97 -9.43 47.90
C LYS A 742 -26.35 -10.53 48.76
N GLN A 743 -26.79 -11.77 48.61
CA GLN A 743 -26.22 -12.92 49.31
C GLN A 743 -24.74 -13.14 48.93
N ILE A 744 -24.39 -13.02 47.64
CA ILE A 744 -22.98 -13.11 47.19
C ILE A 744 -22.12 -12.04 47.86
N LEU A 745 -22.59 -10.79 47.92
CA LEU A 745 -21.84 -9.66 48.48
C LEU A 745 -21.55 -9.78 49.98
N VAL A 746 -22.32 -10.58 50.72
CA VAL A 746 -22.12 -10.80 52.17
C VAL A 746 -21.48 -12.16 52.48
N THR A 747 -21.27 -13.02 51.49
CA THR A 747 -20.66 -14.34 51.68
C THR A 747 -19.14 -14.20 51.82
N PRO A 748 -18.51 -14.75 52.88
CA PRO A 748 -17.06 -14.71 53.05
C PRO A 748 -16.30 -15.34 51.87
N GLU A 749 -15.11 -14.82 51.59
CA GLU A 749 -14.25 -15.33 50.51
C GLU A 749 -13.97 -16.83 50.64
N GLY A 750 -14.03 -17.55 49.52
CA GLY A 750 -13.76 -18.99 49.46
C GLY A 750 -14.93 -19.88 49.86
N MET A 751 -16.03 -19.31 50.38
CA MET A 751 -17.21 -20.09 50.77
C MET A 751 -18.22 -20.26 49.62
N PRO A 752 -18.93 -21.41 49.57
CA PRO A 752 -20.02 -21.60 48.61
C PRO A 752 -21.17 -20.63 48.92
N VAL A 753 -21.65 -19.93 47.90
CA VAL A 753 -22.70 -18.91 48.08
C VAL A 753 -24.09 -19.55 48.30
N PHE A 754 -24.37 -20.62 47.55
CA PHE A 754 -25.67 -21.30 47.55
C PHE A 754 -25.50 -22.81 47.78
N PRO A 755 -25.08 -23.25 48.98
CA PRO A 755 -24.81 -24.67 49.23
C PRO A 755 -26.00 -25.60 48.90
N ASP A 756 -27.23 -25.13 49.15
CA ASP A 756 -28.46 -25.84 48.83
C ASP A 756 -29.10 -25.43 47.48
N GLY A 757 -28.37 -24.69 46.65
CA GLY A 757 -28.84 -24.14 45.38
C GLY A 757 -29.10 -25.18 44.30
N ALA A 758 -29.74 -24.76 43.21
CA ALA A 758 -29.95 -25.64 42.06
C ALA A 758 -28.62 -25.91 41.33
N ASP A 759 -28.46 -27.12 40.82
CA ASP A 759 -27.38 -27.42 39.88
C ASP A 759 -27.81 -26.98 38.47
N LEU A 760 -27.38 -25.78 38.07
CA LEU A 760 -27.75 -25.19 36.79
C LEU A 760 -26.97 -25.79 35.59
N SER A 761 -26.10 -26.77 35.81
CA SER A 761 -25.26 -27.36 34.76
C SER A 761 -25.93 -28.43 33.88
N LYS A 762 -27.15 -28.89 34.21
CA LYS A 762 -27.83 -29.97 33.48
C LYS A 762 -28.80 -29.46 32.41
N THR A 763 -28.69 -29.93 31.16
CA THR A 763 -29.62 -29.64 30.04
C THR A 763 -30.62 -30.76 29.74
N ALA A 764 -31.85 -30.38 29.35
CA ALA A 764 -32.81 -31.22 28.65
C ALA A 764 -32.78 -30.88 27.14
N ASN A 765 -32.56 -31.90 26.31
CA ASN A 765 -32.69 -31.97 24.83
C ASN A 765 -31.93 -30.94 23.96
N THR A 766 -30.96 -31.45 23.19
CA THR A 766 -30.20 -30.73 22.15
C THR A 766 -30.55 -31.27 20.75
N PRO A 767 -30.92 -30.45 19.75
CA PRO A 767 -30.90 -30.85 18.33
C PRO A 767 -29.51 -30.63 17.69
N ARG A 768 -29.21 -31.45 16.67
CA ARG A 768 -27.94 -31.63 15.92
C ARG A 768 -27.50 -30.40 15.07
N SER A 769 -26.23 -30.43 14.63
CA SER A 769 -25.52 -29.41 13.83
C SER A 769 -25.10 -29.92 12.43
N VAL A 770 -24.80 -28.97 11.52
CA VAL A 770 -24.75 -29.01 10.05
C VAL A 770 -23.46 -29.64 9.46
N LEU A 771 -22.73 -30.46 10.22
CA LEU A 771 -21.51 -31.14 9.74
C LEU A 771 -21.58 -32.67 9.82
N ASP A 772 -22.78 -33.22 9.96
CA ASP A 772 -23.01 -34.61 9.55
C ASP A 772 -23.06 -34.60 8.01
N GLY A 773 -21.99 -35.08 7.38
CA GLY A 773 -21.91 -35.19 5.93
C GLY A 773 -23.06 -36.03 5.37
N TYR A 774 -23.55 -35.65 4.20
CA TYR A 774 -24.35 -36.54 3.38
C TYR A 774 -23.47 -37.08 2.25
N GLU A 775 -23.63 -38.39 2.01
CA GLU A 775 -23.42 -39.01 0.70
C GLU A 775 -24.13 -38.23 -0.41
#